data_AF-A0A414R233-F1
#
_entry.id   AF-A0A414R233-F1
#
_cell.length_a   1.000
_cell.length_b   1.000
_cell.length_c   1.000
_cell.angle_alpha   90.00
_cell.angle_beta   90.00
_cell.angle_gamma   90.00
#
_symmetry.space_group_name_H-M   'P 1'
#
loop_
_entity.id
_entity.type
_entity.pdbx_description
1 polymer ?
#
loop_
_entity_poly.entity_id
_entity_poly.type
_entity_poly.pdbx_seq_one_letter_code
_entity_poly.pdbx_strand_id
1 'polypeptide(L)'
;MRKVLTLLLIFCFWLGYSCSIQAQHISQGNEFEALMQKIRQDFAQNPDITQGLEKYNVQDGSFTDVDYASIQRTNWPPLVHINRISDFVFAYTNPENRYYQNEDLYNKIEKGLEYWHERNPWCHNWWYNQIAEPQALGVLLIQMRTGKKQLPHELENKLLERIKKDGGNPAKWTGANRTDIALHWIYRACLSKDAETLEFALENVYNPVIYTTKEGFQHDNSNFQHGQQLYIGGYGDEILKGVTQVAIYTRGTRFAMPQERLNLISKFMRETYYPTIRGKYMLFDVMGRSVSRPGVPDKSHTALFAQRMEILDTVHAQEFREIISRLREKKPADYAIKPQHTHYFRGDYSLHVRPEYTFDVRLVSNRTARCEYGNGENLKTYFMSDGCTNIVRRGNEYEGIFPTWNWSRIPGTTAPQLKEIPLAASDWQTPGTSDFAGGVSDSLYGVTTYRYMDNYKDIQTGAHKAWFFFDEEIVCLGANISSTASEKVYTTVNQCLASSKPASISLSGKLQPMEQGEKHYKNPEWIWHDGIGYLFPKGGNIVAGQQIQSGSWYDINHSINRKEEVQNDVFTVCIDHGLQPKSGSYAYIVLPDKKTPEAVKKYSRNNLVEILQNDADIQAVRHKGLHIWQIVFYRAGRFQHKEMSIKVDKPCALMIKQTQGHAPVLHIADPGQTGQAINVIIQPRKKKAYTIRMQPAENPIYAGATQSFTLQ
;
A
#
# COMPACT_ATOMS: atom_id res chain seq x y z
N MET A 1 -9.27 -68.42 45.34
CA MET A 1 -8.35 -69.55 45.13
C MET A 1 -7.06 -69.04 44.48
N ARG A 2 -5.91 -69.32 45.11
CA ARG A 2 -4.49 -69.32 44.67
C ARG A 2 -4.19 -68.77 43.25
N LYS A 3 -3.46 -67.65 43.10
CA LYS A 3 -1.97 -67.48 43.00
C LYS A 3 -1.26 -68.45 42.03
N VAL A 4 -0.58 -67.89 41.00
CA VAL A 4 0.88 -67.97 40.63
C VAL A 4 1.07 -67.26 39.26
N LEU A 5 1.67 -66.04 39.22
CA LEU A 5 3.01 -65.66 38.68
C LEU A 5 3.29 -66.10 37.22
N THR A 6 3.65 -65.20 36.28
CA THR A 6 5.01 -64.62 36.16
C THR A 6 5.04 -63.32 35.30
N LEU A 7 6.01 -62.45 35.63
CA LEU A 7 6.39 -61.12 35.14
C LEU A 7 6.50 -60.89 33.62
N LEU A 8 6.23 -59.64 33.20
CA LEU A 8 7.22 -58.77 32.52
C LEU A 8 6.81 -57.29 32.60
N LEU A 9 7.66 -56.48 33.25
CA LEU A 9 7.58 -55.02 33.32
C LEU A 9 7.92 -54.40 31.96
N ILE A 10 7.11 -53.45 31.49
CA ILE A 10 7.54 -52.42 30.54
C ILE A 10 7.24 -51.05 31.14
N PHE A 11 8.30 -50.38 31.57
CA PHE A 11 8.35 -48.96 31.90
C PHE A 11 8.24 -48.17 30.59
N CYS A 12 7.18 -47.39 30.38
CA CYS A 12 7.16 -46.38 29.33
C CYS A 12 7.76 -45.08 29.88
N PHE A 13 9.03 -44.84 29.55
CA PHE A 13 9.69 -43.54 29.70
C PHE A 13 9.07 -42.54 28.71
N TRP A 14 8.36 -41.54 29.22
CA TRP A 14 8.13 -40.28 28.52
C TRP A 14 9.38 -39.41 28.69
N LEU A 15 10.29 -39.45 27.72
CA LEU A 15 11.39 -38.49 27.62
C LEU A 15 10.89 -37.28 26.83
N GLY A 16 10.62 -36.19 27.56
CA GLY A 16 10.49 -34.87 26.98
C GLY A 16 11.81 -34.44 26.35
N TYR A 17 11.83 -34.25 25.04
CA TYR A 17 12.90 -33.52 24.37
C TYR A 17 12.69 -32.03 24.62
N SER A 18 13.25 -31.53 25.72
CA SER A 18 13.63 -30.13 25.85
C SER A 18 14.76 -29.87 24.86
N CYS A 19 14.44 -29.32 23.68
CA CYS A 19 15.44 -28.85 22.73
C CYS A 19 16.03 -27.54 23.29
N SER A 20 17.10 -27.66 24.06
CA SER A 20 17.98 -26.56 24.40
C SER A 20 18.62 -26.04 23.11
N ILE A 21 18.23 -24.85 22.67
CA ILE A 21 18.87 -24.11 21.58
C ILE A 21 20.26 -23.67 22.09
N GLN A 22 21.26 -24.52 21.90
CA GLN A 22 22.65 -24.07 21.85
C GLN A 22 22.87 -23.47 20.47
N ALA A 23 23.21 -22.18 20.43
CA ALA A 23 23.71 -21.53 19.24
C ALA A 23 25.00 -22.24 18.80
N GLN A 24 24.89 -23.16 17.84
CA GLN A 24 26.05 -23.74 17.18
C GLN A 24 26.76 -22.61 16.43
N HIS A 25 28.02 -22.35 16.79
CA HIS A 25 28.90 -21.49 16.02
C HIS A 25 29.04 -22.06 14.61
N ILE A 26 28.36 -21.44 13.64
CA ILE A 26 28.56 -21.71 12.22
C ILE A 26 29.94 -21.15 11.86
N SER A 27 30.87 -22.00 11.40
CA SER A 27 32.19 -21.54 10.93
C SER A 27 32.03 -20.69 9.65
N GLN A 28 32.98 -19.79 9.36
CA GLN A 28 32.86 -18.88 8.19
C GLN A 28 32.62 -19.61 6.86
N GLY A 29 33.23 -20.78 6.66
CA GLY A 29 32.99 -21.61 5.46
C GLY A 29 31.59 -22.22 5.38
N ASN A 30 30.90 -22.33 6.52
CA ASN A 30 29.56 -22.86 6.65
C ASN A 30 28.48 -21.76 6.48
N GLU A 31 28.80 -20.49 6.72
CA GLU A 31 27.81 -19.39 6.57
C GLU A 31 27.39 -19.16 5.10
N PHE A 32 28.33 -19.15 4.15
CA PHE A 32 27.98 -19.02 2.72
C PHE A 32 27.15 -20.21 2.22
N GLU A 33 27.47 -21.42 2.69
CA GLU A 33 26.68 -22.61 2.38
C GLU A 33 25.28 -22.53 3.00
N ALA A 34 25.16 -22.00 4.23
CA ALA A 34 23.87 -21.78 4.88
C ALA A 34 23.02 -20.73 4.13
N LEU A 35 23.62 -19.72 3.51
CA LEU A 35 22.92 -18.79 2.60
C LEU A 35 22.48 -19.51 1.33
N MET A 36 23.39 -20.23 0.66
CA MET A 36 23.09 -20.99 -0.56
C MET A 36 22.00 -22.04 -0.34
N GLN A 37 21.97 -22.71 0.82
CA GLN A 37 20.91 -23.65 1.17
C GLN A 37 19.53 -22.99 1.21
N LYS A 38 19.42 -21.79 1.80
CA LYS A 38 18.16 -21.04 1.85
C LYS A 38 17.76 -20.52 0.47
N ILE A 39 18.74 -20.10 -0.35
CA ILE A 39 18.50 -19.73 -1.75
C ILE A 39 17.94 -20.93 -2.51
N ARG A 40 18.57 -22.12 -2.42
CA ARG A 40 18.07 -23.35 -3.08
C ARG A 40 16.65 -23.71 -2.64
N GLN A 41 16.31 -23.51 -1.36
CA GLN A 41 14.95 -23.74 -0.87
C GLN A 41 13.91 -22.78 -1.49
N ASP A 42 14.25 -21.50 -1.69
CA ASP A 42 13.34 -20.51 -2.30
C ASP A 42 13.08 -20.80 -3.79
N PHE A 43 14.01 -21.47 -4.47
CA PHE A 43 13.92 -21.85 -5.89
C PHE A 43 13.68 -23.35 -6.14
N ALA A 44 13.40 -24.15 -5.10
CA ALA A 44 13.27 -25.60 -5.23
C ALA A 44 12.13 -25.97 -6.19
N GLN A 45 12.45 -26.75 -7.24
CA GLN A 45 11.49 -27.20 -8.25
C GLN A 45 11.84 -28.58 -8.82
N ASN A 46 10.85 -29.24 -9.42
CA ASN A 46 10.99 -30.52 -10.13
C ASN A 46 10.46 -30.38 -11.57
N PRO A 47 11.25 -29.82 -12.51
CA PRO A 47 10.76 -29.49 -13.84
C PRO A 47 10.67 -30.71 -14.76
N ASP A 48 9.71 -30.69 -15.68
CA ASP A 48 9.71 -31.57 -16.86
C ASP A 48 10.59 -30.94 -17.95
N ILE A 49 11.64 -31.66 -18.34
CA ILE A 49 12.65 -31.20 -19.29
C ILE A 49 12.50 -31.83 -20.69
N THR A 50 11.42 -32.57 -20.94
CA THR A 50 11.21 -33.32 -22.19
C THR A 50 11.32 -32.42 -23.42
N GLN A 51 10.60 -31.30 -23.45
CA GLN A 51 10.65 -30.35 -24.57
C GLN A 51 12.04 -29.75 -24.75
N GLY A 52 12.73 -29.43 -23.64
CA GLY A 52 14.10 -28.92 -23.70
C GLY A 52 15.03 -29.93 -24.36
N LEU A 53 14.95 -31.21 -23.96
CA LEU A 53 15.78 -32.28 -24.53
C LEU A 53 15.51 -32.49 -26.02
N GLU A 54 14.26 -32.42 -26.47
CA GLU A 54 13.90 -32.54 -27.90
C GLU A 54 14.51 -31.43 -28.77
N LYS A 55 14.71 -30.24 -28.20
CA LYS A 55 15.28 -29.07 -28.90
C LYS A 55 16.78 -28.93 -28.70
N TYR A 56 17.39 -29.76 -27.85
CA TYR A 56 18.80 -29.65 -27.50
C TYR A 56 19.69 -30.19 -28.62
N ASN A 57 20.60 -29.36 -29.12
CA ASN A 57 21.59 -29.74 -30.10
C ASN A 57 22.81 -30.35 -29.42
N VAL A 58 22.97 -31.67 -29.50
CA VAL A 58 24.10 -32.40 -28.90
C VAL A 58 25.47 -32.04 -29.51
N GLN A 59 25.50 -31.45 -30.71
CA GLN A 59 26.76 -31.14 -31.40
C GLN A 59 27.50 -29.96 -30.78
N ASP A 60 26.79 -28.93 -30.33
CA ASP A 60 27.38 -27.69 -29.81
C ASP A 60 26.82 -27.23 -28.46
N GLY A 61 25.70 -27.79 -27.98
CA GLY A 61 25.05 -27.39 -26.74
C GLY A 61 24.00 -26.29 -26.89
N SER A 62 23.69 -25.88 -28.11
CA SER A 62 22.62 -24.93 -28.40
C SER A 62 21.22 -25.57 -28.32
N PHE A 63 20.20 -24.75 -28.51
CA PHE A 63 18.82 -25.19 -28.73
C PHE A 63 18.38 -24.74 -30.10
N THR A 64 17.82 -25.64 -30.90
CA THR A 64 17.53 -25.43 -32.33
C THR A 64 16.47 -24.37 -32.60
N ASP A 65 15.66 -24.04 -31.60
CA ASP A 65 14.53 -23.10 -31.67
C ASP A 65 14.83 -21.74 -31.00
N VAL A 66 16.05 -21.52 -30.52
CA VAL A 66 16.45 -20.26 -29.88
C VAL A 66 17.18 -19.37 -30.87
N ASP A 67 16.65 -18.16 -31.12
CA ASP A 67 17.34 -17.13 -31.88
C ASP A 67 18.39 -16.41 -31.02
N TYR A 68 19.62 -16.93 -31.05
CA TYR A 68 20.76 -16.37 -30.31
C TYR A 68 21.24 -15.01 -30.82
N ALA A 69 20.85 -14.59 -32.03
CA ALA A 69 21.23 -13.30 -32.61
C ALA A 69 20.26 -12.18 -32.22
N SER A 70 19.11 -12.52 -31.65
CA SER A 70 18.10 -11.55 -31.25
C SER A 70 18.60 -10.59 -30.18
N ILE A 71 18.32 -9.31 -30.41
CA ILE A 71 18.59 -8.18 -29.51
C ILE A 71 17.29 -7.50 -29.07
N GLN A 72 16.16 -8.21 -29.16
CA GLN A 72 14.83 -7.70 -28.81
C GLN A 72 14.79 -7.20 -27.37
N ARG A 73 14.18 -6.03 -27.15
CA ARG A 73 14.13 -5.33 -25.85
C ARG A 73 13.22 -6.02 -24.83
N THR A 74 12.26 -6.81 -25.28
CA THR A 74 11.29 -7.56 -24.48
C THR A 74 11.22 -9.00 -24.99
N ASN A 75 10.85 -9.94 -24.13
CA ASN A 75 10.81 -11.37 -24.43
C ASN A 75 12.09 -11.87 -25.12
N TRP A 76 13.25 -11.47 -24.58
CA TRP A 76 14.54 -11.67 -25.21
C TRP A 76 14.81 -13.17 -25.47
N PRO A 77 14.74 -13.65 -26.73
CA PRO A 77 14.75 -15.08 -27.05
C PRO A 77 15.96 -15.86 -26.51
N PRO A 78 17.19 -15.32 -26.51
CA PRO A 78 18.35 -16.01 -25.95
C PRO A 78 18.18 -16.45 -24.49
N LEU A 79 17.43 -15.71 -23.66
CA LEU A 79 17.24 -16.08 -22.25
C LEU A 79 16.57 -17.47 -22.08
N VAL A 80 15.82 -17.93 -23.08
CA VAL A 80 15.22 -19.28 -23.09
C VAL A 80 16.28 -20.36 -22.94
N HIS A 81 17.48 -20.18 -23.51
CA HIS A 81 18.59 -21.12 -23.34
C HIS A 81 18.93 -21.29 -21.86
N ILE A 82 19.21 -20.18 -21.14
CA ILE A 82 19.57 -20.23 -19.73
C ILE A 82 18.45 -20.78 -18.86
N ASN A 83 17.19 -20.45 -19.16
CA ASN A 83 16.06 -21.00 -18.43
C ASN A 83 15.98 -22.53 -18.58
N ARG A 84 16.16 -23.06 -19.80
CA ARG A 84 16.15 -24.52 -20.02
C ARG A 84 17.35 -25.23 -19.40
N ILE A 85 18.53 -24.63 -19.45
CA ILE A 85 19.71 -25.17 -18.76
C ILE A 85 19.49 -25.15 -17.25
N SER A 86 18.87 -24.11 -16.69
CA SER A 86 18.45 -24.09 -15.29
C SER A 86 17.51 -25.25 -14.98
N ASP A 87 16.48 -25.50 -15.80
CA ASP A 87 15.58 -26.64 -15.62
C ASP A 87 16.32 -27.98 -15.69
N PHE A 88 17.31 -28.13 -16.58
CA PHE A 88 18.17 -29.31 -16.64
C PHE A 88 18.95 -29.48 -15.32
N VAL A 89 19.53 -28.41 -14.77
CA VAL A 89 20.22 -28.43 -13.47
C VAL A 89 19.28 -28.86 -12.35
N PHE A 90 18.06 -28.32 -12.28
CA PHE A 90 17.08 -28.73 -11.27
C PHE A 90 16.64 -30.19 -11.44
N ALA A 91 16.42 -30.66 -12.66
CA ALA A 91 16.14 -32.08 -12.93
C ALA A 91 17.32 -33.00 -12.55
N TYR A 92 18.56 -32.58 -12.82
CA TYR A 92 19.77 -33.32 -12.47
C TYR A 92 19.99 -33.44 -10.95
N THR A 93 19.56 -32.44 -10.18
CA THR A 93 19.84 -32.33 -8.75
C THR A 93 18.66 -32.68 -7.84
N ASN A 94 17.45 -32.87 -8.39
CA ASN A 94 16.26 -33.21 -7.61
C ASN A 94 16.08 -34.74 -7.50
N PRO A 95 16.09 -35.33 -6.29
CA PRO A 95 15.93 -36.79 -6.08
C PRO A 95 14.63 -37.40 -6.61
N GLU A 96 13.58 -36.59 -6.80
CA GLU A 96 12.29 -37.04 -7.32
C GLU A 96 12.21 -36.99 -8.85
N ASN A 97 13.23 -36.47 -9.54
CA ASN A 97 13.25 -36.37 -10.99
C ASN A 97 13.83 -37.64 -11.63
N ARG A 98 13.27 -38.06 -12.77
CA ARG A 98 13.76 -39.25 -13.52
C ARG A 98 15.21 -39.11 -14.01
N TYR A 99 15.72 -37.88 -14.12
CA TYR A 99 17.10 -37.60 -14.53
C TYR A 99 18.03 -37.28 -13.37
N TYR A 100 17.62 -37.57 -12.13
CA TYR A 100 18.44 -37.36 -10.95
C TYR A 100 19.82 -38.03 -11.11
N GLN A 101 20.87 -37.21 -11.01
CA GLN A 101 22.27 -37.60 -11.15
C GLN A 101 22.63 -38.29 -12.49
N ASN A 102 21.81 -38.12 -13.53
CA ASN A 102 22.04 -38.71 -14.84
C ASN A 102 23.27 -38.09 -15.53
N GLU A 103 24.20 -38.93 -15.98
CA GLU A 103 25.48 -38.49 -16.56
C GLU A 103 25.33 -37.85 -17.95
N ASP A 104 24.42 -38.34 -18.79
CA ASP A 104 24.14 -37.71 -20.08
C ASP A 104 23.54 -36.31 -19.90
N LEU A 105 22.61 -36.13 -18.96
CA LEU A 105 22.05 -34.81 -18.65
C LEU A 105 23.12 -33.86 -18.11
N TYR A 106 24.00 -34.33 -17.21
CA TYR A 106 25.15 -33.55 -16.74
C TYR A 106 26.01 -33.04 -17.92
N ASN A 107 26.34 -33.92 -18.88
CA ASN A 107 27.15 -33.54 -20.04
C ASN A 107 26.43 -32.50 -20.94
N LYS A 108 25.09 -32.54 -21.01
CA LYS A 108 24.30 -31.52 -21.71
C LYS A 108 24.30 -30.18 -20.96
N ILE A 109 24.25 -30.19 -19.63
CA ILE A 109 24.35 -28.98 -18.81
C ILE A 109 25.71 -28.30 -19.04
N GLU A 110 26.80 -29.05 -18.91
CA GLU A 110 28.17 -28.54 -19.10
C GLU A 110 28.32 -27.90 -20.49
N LYS A 111 27.99 -28.65 -21.55
CA LYS A 111 28.12 -28.18 -22.94
C LYS A 111 27.18 -27.02 -23.27
N GLY A 112 25.96 -27.00 -22.73
CA GLY A 112 25.05 -25.86 -22.89
C GLY A 112 25.59 -24.58 -22.25
N LEU A 113 26.18 -24.68 -21.05
CA LEU A 113 26.80 -23.54 -20.39
C LEU A 113 28.07 -23.05 -21.11
N GLU A 114 28.87 -23.95 -21.67
CA GLU A 114 29.99 -23.60 -22.55
C GLU A 114 29.51 -22.81 -23.77
N TYR A 115 28.49 -23.33 -24.47
CA TYR A 115 27.89 -22.65 -25.60
C TYR A 115 27.37 -21.27 -25.23
N TRP A 116 26.67 -21.13 -24.11
CA TRP A 116 26.17 -19.82 -23.65
C TRP A 116 27.31 -18.83 -23.43
N HIS A 117 28.39 -19.28 -22.78
CA HIS A 117 29.55 -18.45 -22.52
C HIS A 117 30.21 -17.98 -23.82
N GLU A 118 30.46 -18.91 -24.75
CA GLU A 118 31.11 -18.63 -26.04
C GLU A 118 30.25 -17.76 -26.96
N ARG A 119 28.95 -18.09 -27.06
CA ARG A 119 28.02 -17.38 -27.94
C ARG A 119 27.79 -15.94 -27.48
N ASN A 120 27.96 -15.68 -26.19
CA ASN A 120 27.82 -14.39 -25.53
C ASN A 120 26.67 -13.49 -26.03
N PRO A 121 25.40 -13.96 -25.94
CA PRO A 121 24.26 -13.14 -26.39
C PRO A 121 24.13 -11.86 -25.56
N TRP A 122 23.68 -10.79 -26.20
CA TRP A 122 23.46 -9.48 -25.56
C TRP A 122 22.11 -8.87 -25.96
N CYS A 123 21.45 -8.18 -25.03
CA CYS A 123 20.15 -7.54 -25.24
C CYS A 123 20.25 -6.00 -25.26
N HIS A 124 19.50 -5.33 -26.13
CA HIS A 124 19.37 -3.85 -26.10
C HIS A 124 18.74 -3.30 -24.80
N ASN A 125 18.04 -4.14 -24.05
CA ASN A 125 17.50 -3.78 -22.75
C ASN A 125 18.48 -4.21 -21.66
N TRP A 126 19.10 -3.22 -21.00
CA TRP A 126 20.08 -3.41 -19.94
C TRP A 126 19.60 -4.36 -18.84
N TRP A 127 18.30 -4.41 -18.57
CA TRP A 127 17.71 -5.25 -17.51
C TRP A 127 18.00 -6.74 -17.72
N TYR A 128 17.96 -7.24 -18.97
CA TYR A 128 18.29 -8.65 -19.22
C TYR A 128 19.75 -8.96 -18.91
N ASN A 129 20.66 -8.06 -19.32
CA ASN A 129 22.10 -8.26 -19.16
C ASN A 129 22.56 -8.04 -17.71
N GLN A 130 21.93 -7.10 -16.98
CA GLN A 130 22.37 -6.71 -15.63
C GLN A 130 21.58 -7.39 -14.52
N ILE A 131 20.40 -7.95 -14.79
CA ILE A 131 19.53 -8.55 -13.77
C ILE A 131 19.15 -9.97 -14.15
N ALA A 132 18.43 -10.16 -15.26
CA ALA A 132 17.75 -11.43 -15.54
C ALA A 132 18.73 -12.59 -15.73
N GLU A 133 19.70 -12.43 -16.64
CA GLU A 133 20.72 -13.42 -16.88
C GLU A 133 21.64 -13.62 -15.65
N PRO A 134 22.21 -12.56 -15.05
CA PRO A 134 23.03 -12.68 -13.84
C PRO A 134 22.36 -13.44 -12.69
N GLN A 135 21.08 -13.16 -12.42
CA GLN A 135 20.35 -13.88 -11.38
C GLN A 135 20.13 -15.34 -11.75
N ALA A 136 19.71 -15.62 -12.98
CA ALA A 136 19.49 -16.99 -13.44
C ALA A 136 20.77 -17.83 -13.37
N LEU A 137 21.90 -17.30 -13.87
CA LEU A 137 23.21 -17.92 -13.76
C LEU A 137 23.62 -18.12 -12.29
N GLY A 138 23.42 -17.12 -11.42
CA GLY A 138 23.75 -17.25 -10.01
C GLY A 138 22.98 -18.39 -9.31
N VAL A 139 21.66 -18.47 -9.52
CA VAL A 139 20.82 -19.51 -8.91
C VAL A 139 21.16 -20.89 -9.46
N LEU A 140 21.33 -21.04 -10.78
CA LEU A 140 21.63 -22.34 -11.38
C LEU A 140 23.00 -22.86 -10.92
N LEU A 141 24.01 -21.99 -10.81
CA LEU A 141 25.33 -22.38 -10.28
C LEU A 141 25.25 -22.81 -8.81
N ILE A 142 24.48 -22.08 -7.99
CA ILE A 142 24.21 -22.46 -6.58
C ILE A 142 23.55 -23.84 -6.49
N GLN A 143 22.58 -24.12 -7.35
CA GLN A 143 21.89 -25.41 -7.37
C GLN A 143 22.82 -26.54 -7.84
N MET A 144 23.60 -26.29 -8.88
CA MET A 144 24.53 -27.27 -9.46
C MET A 144 25.55 -27.80 -8.44
N ARG A 145 25.90 -26.99 -7.43
CA ARG A 145 26.75 -27.38 -6.28
C ARG A 145 26.24 -28.54 -5.44
N THR A 146 24.98 -28.93 -5.59
CA THR A 146 24.40 -30.10 -4.91
C THR A 146 24.42 -31.37 -5.77
N GLY A 147 24.79 -31.26 -7.04
CA GLY A 147 24.87 -32.37 -7.98
C GLY A 147 25.98 -33.37 -7.64
N LYS A 148 25.78 -34.63 -8.06
CA LYS A 148 26.77 -35.71 -7.89
C LYS A 148 28.12 -35.36 -8.51
N LYS A 149 28.09 -34.72 -9.69
CA LYS A 149 29.25 -34.18 -10.40
C LYS A 149 29.12 -32.66 -10.47
N GLN A 150 30.21 -31.98 -10.17
CA GLN A 150 30.33 -30.53 -10.20
C GLN A 150 30.84 -30.06 -11.55
N LEU A 151 30.46 -28.85 -11.96
CA LEU A 151 30.99 -28.25 -13.19
C LEU A 151 32.52 -28.13 -13.11
N PRO A 152 33.22 -28.18 -14.25
CA PRO A 152 34.64 -27.85 -14.29
C PRO A 152 34.89 -26.46 -13.70
N HIS A 153 35.89 -26.34 -12.84
CA HIS A 153 36.21 -25.08 -12.16
C HIS A 153 36.46 -23.92 -13.14
N GLU A 154 37.07 -24.22 -14.29
CA GLU A 154 37.30 -23.22 -15.34
C GLU A 154 36.00 -22.66 -15.92
N LEU A 155 35.01 -23.53 -16.18
CA LEU A 155 33.71 -23.11 -16.71
C LEU A 155 32.91 -22.31 -15.68
N GLU A 156 32.87 -22.75 -14.42
CA GLU A 156 32.21 -22.00 -13.34
C GLU A 156 32.83 -20.60 -13.18
N ASN A 157 34.16 -20.50 -13.21
CA ASN A 157 34.86 -19.21 -13.13
C ASN A 157 34.56 -18.30 -14.33
N LYS A 158 34.52 -18.84 -15.56
CA LYS A 158 34.15 -18.10 -16.77
C LYS A 158 32.74 -17.49 -16.67
N LEU A 159 31.80 -18.26 -16.12
CA LEU A 159 30.42 -17.79 -15.90
C LEU A 159 30.34 -16.74 -14.79
N LEU A 160 31.06 -16.93 -13.67
CA LEU A 160 31.12 -15.96 -12.58
C LEU A 160 31.74 -14.62 -13.01
N GLU A 161 32.81 -14.65 -13.80
CA GLU A 161 33.42 -13.43 -14.34
C GLU A 161 32.49 -12.71 -15.33
N ARG A 162 31.70 -13.44 -16.10
CA ARG A 162 30.63 -12.85 -16.93
C ARG A 162 29.58 -12.14 -16.08
N ILE A 163 29.04 -12.80 -15.05
CA ILE A 163 28.09 -12.18 -14.10
C ILE A 163 28.69 -10.89 -13.51
N LYS A 164 29.97 -10.91 -13.14
CA LYS A 164 30.65 -9.76 -12.55
C LYS A 164 30.87 -8.62 -13.55
N LYS A 165 31.22 -8.93 -14.79
CA LYS A 165 31.49 -7.95 -15.86
C LYS A 165 30.20 -7.28 -16.33
N ASP A 166 29.15 -8.05 -16.54
CA ASP A 166 27.92 -7.60 -17.20
C ASP A 166 26.80 -7.26 -16.21
N GLY A 167 26.82 -7.83 -14.99
CA GLY A 167 25.78 -7.74 -13.97
C GLY A 167 25.56 -6.38 -13.29
N GLY A 168 26.05 -5.27 -13.85
CA GLY A 168 25.82 -3.96 -13.25
C GLY A 168 26.34 -3.79 -11.80
N ASN A 169 26.06 -2.62 -11.21
CA ASN A 169 26.46 -2.28 -9.85
C ASN A 169 25.25 -1.74 -9.08
N PRO A 170 24.83 -2.36 -7.95
CA PRO A 170 23.60 -2.00 -7.26
C PRO A 170 23.61 -0.56 -6.74
N ALA A 171 24.79 0.00 -6.42
CA ALA A 171 24.91 1.38 -5.94
C ALA A 171 24.48 2.43 -6.97
N LYS A 172 24.50 2.09 -8.27
CA LYS A 172 24.09 2.98 -9.38
C LYS A 172 22.58 3.02 -9.61
N TRP A 173 21.81 2.21 -8.89
CA TRP A 173 20.37 2.06 -9.08
C TRP A 173 19.60 2.39 -7.80
N THR A 174 18.27 2.48 -7.90
CA THR A 174 17.32 2.72 -6.80
C THR A 174 16.19 1.69 -6.85
N GLY A 175 15.39 1.61 -5.77
CA GLY A 175 14.19 0.76 -5.70
C GLY A 175 14.44 -0.71 -6.06
N ALA A 176 13.51 -1.31 -6.81
CA ALA A 176 13.55 -2.70 -7.26
C ALA A 176 14.88 -3.06 -7.95
N ASN A 177 15.34 -2.20 -8.88
CA ASN A 177 16.54 -2.45 -9.67
C ASN A 177 17.80 -2.57 -8.80
N ARG A 178 17.92 -1.74 -7.76
CA ARG A 178 19.04 -1.85 -6.80
C ARG A 178 19.04 -3.22 -6.12
N THR A 179 17.87 -3.66 -5.63
CA THR A 179 17.76 -4.93 -4.92
C THR A 179 17.94 -6.13 -5.84
N ASP A 180 17.39 -6.08 -7.06
CA ASP A 180 17.54 -7.13 -8.07
C ASP A 180 19.00 -7.32 -8.49
N ILE A 181 19.74 -6.22 -8.68
CA ILE A 181 21.18 -6.32 -8.94
C ILE A 181 21.91 -6.85 -7.71
N ALA A 182 21.56 -6.38 -6.51
CA ALA A 182 22.19 -6.86 -5.29
C ALA A 182 21.97 -8.37 -5.07
N LEU A 183 20.86 -8.96 -5.53
CA LEU A 183 20.60 -10.40 -5.43
C LEU A 183 21.67 -11.24 -6.15
N HIS A 184 21.99 -10.96 -7.41
CA HIS A 184 23.05 -11.75 -8.07
C HIS A 184 24.45 -11.40 -7.54
N TRP A 185 24.64 -10.22 -6.94
CA TRP A 185 25.85 -9.94 -6.16
C TRP A 185 25.95 -10.85 -4.92
N ILE A 186 24.85 -11.08 -4.20
CA ILE A 186 24.78 -12.04 -3.08
C ILE A 186 25.09 -13.44 -3.59
N TYR A 187 24.51 -13.85 -4.73
CA TYR A 187 24.73 -15.19 -5.29
C TYR A 187 26.19 -15.43 -5.65
N ARG A 188 26.80 -14.52 -6.42
CA ARG A 188 28.22 -14.63 -6.81
C ARG A 188 29.16 -14.54 -5.61
N ALA A 189 28.82 -13.73 -4.60
CA ALA A 189 29.60 -13.66 -3.36
C ALA A 189 29.57 -14.99 -2.58
N CYS A 190 28.40 -15.64 -2.51
CA CYS A 190 28.29 -16.96 -1.89
C CYS A 190 29.07 -18.04 -2.66
N LEU A 191 28.98 -18.00 -4.00
CA LEU A 191 29.71 -18.93 -4.86
C LEU A 191 31.23 -18.77 -4.71
N SER A 192 31.72 -17.53 -4.68
CA SER A 192 33.15 -17.20 -4.54
C SER A 192 33.66 -17.14 -3.09
N LYS A 193 32.78 -17.31 -2.09
CA LYS A 193 33.07 -17.12 -0.65
C LYS A 193 33.70 -15.75 -0.34
N ASP A 194 33.22 -14.71 -1.03
CA ASP A 194 33.71 -13.34 -0.93
C ASP A 194 32.85 -12.54 0.06
N ALA A 195 33.39 -12.31 1.26
CA ALA A 195 32.67 -11.59 2.31
C ALA A 195 32.49 -10.09 1.99
N GLU A 196 33.47 -9.45 1.35
CA GLU A 196 33.43 -8.02 1.04
C GLU A 196 32.36 -7.72 -0.01
N THR A 197 32.31 -8.53 -1.07
CA THR A 197 31.25 -8.42 -2.08
C THR A 197 29.87 -8.68 -1.47
N LEU A 198 29.75 -9.64 -0.55
CA LEU A 198 28.49 -9.92 0.14
C LEU A 198 28.05 -8.73 1.00
N GLU A 199 28.94 -8.18 1.84
CA GLU A 199 28.65 -7.02 2.68
C GLU A 199 28.25 -5.80 1.85
N PHE A 200 28.95 -5.54 0.74
CA PHE A 200 28.58 -4.48 -0.18
C PHE A 200 27.17 -4.67 -0.77
N ALA A 201 26.83 -5.91 -1.17
CA ALA A 201 25.51 -6.21 -1.70
C ALA A 201 24.41 -6.01 -0.63
N LEU A 202 24.62 -6.53 0.58
CA LEU A 202 23.69 -6.42 1.69
C LEU A 202 23.47 -4.96 2.11
N GLU A 203 24.53 -4.16 2.15
CA GLU A 203 24.39 -2.74 2.46
C GLU A 203 23.55 -2.02 1.39
N ASN A 204 23.68 -2.37 0.11
CA ASN A 204 22.81 -1.80 -0.91
C ASN A 204 21.34 -2.24 -0.78
N VAL A 205 21.07 -3.47 -0.36
CA VAL A 205 19.69 -3.94 -0.10
C VAL A 205 19.06 -3.19 1.08
N TYR A 206 19.85 -2.95 2.13
CA TYR A 206 19.33 -2.48 3.41
C TYR A 206 19.48 -0.97 3.64
N ASN A 207 20.33 -0.26 2.89
CA ASN A 207 20.47 1.20 2.97
C ASN A 207 19.13 1.96 2.78
N PRO A 208 18.19 1.54 1.89
CA PRO A 208 16.87 2.15 1.83
C PRO A 208 16.03 2.02 3.12
N VAL A 209 16.40 1.10 4.03
CA VAL A 209 15.67 0.77 5.26
C VAL A 209 16.11 1.66 6.42
N ILE A 210 15.93 2.96 6.24
CA ILE A 210 16.20 3.99 7.24
C ILE A 210 15.10 5.05 7.19
N TYR A 211 14.85 5.72 8.31
CA TYR A 211 14.00 6.90 8.29
C TYR A 211 14.73 8.07 7.63
N THR A 212 14.02 8.81 6.79
CA THR A 212 14.53 9.94 6.03
C THR A 212 13.46 11.03 5.90
N THR A 213 13.89 12.19 5.40
CA THR A 213 13.00 13.31 5.03
C THR A 213 12.86 13.49 3.53
N LYS A 214 13.63 12.72 2.73
CA LYS A 214 13.59 12.67 1.27
C LYS A 214 12.74 11.47 0.81
N GLU A 215 12.98 10.95 -0.38
CA GLU A 215 12.45 9.65 -0.83
C GLU A 215 12.82 8.51 0.14
N GLY A 216 11.88 7.61 0.42
CA GLY A 216 12.03 6.47 1.36
C GLY A 216 11.06 6.51 2.54
N PHE A 217 11.37 5.74 3.59
CA PHE A 217 10.54 5.64 4.80
C PHE A 217 10.59 6.93 5.62
N GLN A 218 9.43 7.49 5.92
CA GLN A 218 9.30 8.76 6.64
C GLN A 218 9.15 8.56 8.14
N HIS A 219 9.48 9.58 8.92
CA HIS A 219 9.37 9.54 10.39
C HIS A 219 7.92 9.43 10.93
N ASP A 220 6.91 9.66 10.09
CA ASP A 220 5.49 9.38 10.40
C ASP A 220 5.06 7.96 9.97
N ASN A 221 6.02 7.12 9.58
CA ASN A 221 5.85 5.77 9.05
C ASN A 221 5.21 5.68 7.66
N SER A 222 4.99 6.80 6.95
CA SER A 222 4.65 6.77 5.52
C SER A 222 5.86 6.40 4.65
N ASN A 223 5.65 6.18 3.35
CA ASN A 223 6.72 5.93 2.40
C ASN A 223 6.59 6.83 1.16
N PHE A 224 7.73 7.34 0.70
CA PHE A 224 7.82 8.19 -0.47
C PHE A 224 8.64 7.57 -1.59
N GLN A 225 8.23 7.84 -2.83
CA GLN A 225 8.99 7.51 -4.04
C GLN A 225 8.82 8.59 -5.10
N HIS A 226 9.85 8.84 -5.90
CA HIS A 226 9.89 9.92 -6.89
C HIS A 226 9.67 11.28 -6.24
N GLY A 227 10.53 11.61 -5.27
CA GLY A 227 10.38 12.81 -4.45
C GLY A 227 9.40 12.60 -3.30
N GLN A 228 8.70 13.66 -2.87
CA GLN A 228 7.77 13.62 -1.72
C GLN A 228 6.36 13.20 -2.14
N GLN A 229 6.24 12.08 -2.85
CA GLN A 229 4.97 11.51 -3.30
C GLN A 229 4.66 10.25 -2.49
N LEU A 230 3.43 10.15 -1.98
CA LEU A 230 2.95 8.97 -1.25
C LEU A 230 3.00 7.71 -2.13
N TYR A 231 3.72 6.70 -1.65
CA TYR A 231 3.94 5.43 -2.33
C TYR A 231 4.08 4.29 -1.31
N ILE A 232 2.98 3.95 -0.63
CA ILE A 232 2.95 2.83 0.34
C ILE A 232 2.97 1.49 -0.40
N GLY A 233 2.15 1.36 -1.45
CA GLY A 233 2.16 0.24 -2.40
C GLY A 233 3.01 0.53 -3.62
N GLY A 234 3.00 -0.36 -4.63
CA GLY A 234 3.77 -0.16 -5.86
C GLY A 234 5.27 -0.26 -5.58
N TYR A 235 6.00 0.85 -5.53
CA TYR A 235 7.42 0.81 -5.14
C TYR A 235 7.66 0.29 -3.72
N GLY A 236 6.70 0.50 -2.81
CA GLY A 236 6.75 -0.14 -1.49
C GLY A 236 6.74 -1.67 -1.60
N ASP A 237 5.98 -2.25 -2.52
CA ASP A 237 5.94 -3.70 -2.76
C ASP A 237 7.32 -4.23 -3.14
N GLU A 238 8.02 -3.53 -4.04
CA GLU A 238 9.33 -3.93 -4.54
C GLU A 238 10.42 -3.86 -3.47
N ILE A 239 10.41 -2.82 -2.63
CA ILE A 239 11.34 -2.70 -1.51
C ILE A 239 11.09 -3.85 -0.52
N LEU A 240 9.84 -4.10 -0.12
CA LEU A 240 9.49 -5.15 0.83
C LEU A 240 9.81 -6.55 0.33
N LYS A 241 9.54 -6.83 -0.95
CA LYS A 241 9.88 -8.09 -1.62
C LYS A 241 11.35 -8.42 -1.45
N GLY A 242 12.21 -7.50 -1.89
CA GLY A 242 13.65 -7.72 -1.92
C GLY A 242 14.29 -7.75 -0.54
N VAL A 243 13.90 -6.81 0.34
CA VAL A 243 14.43 -6.71 1.70
C VAL A 243 14.09 -7.96 2.53
N THR A 244 12.84 -8.42 2.48
CA THR A 244 12.42 -9.62 3.24
C THR A 244 13.03 -10.90 2.67
N GLN A 245 13.25 -10.99 1.36
CA GLN A 245 13.94 -12.13 0.73
C GLN A 245 15.37 -12.26 1.25
N VAL A 246 16.14 -11.18 1.15
CA VAL A 246 17.55 -11.17 1.54
C VAL A 246 17.71 -11.39 3.04
N ALA A 247 16.82 -10.82 3.87
CA ALA A 247 16.80 -11.07 5.31
C ALA A 247 16.61 -12.55 5.67
N ILE A 248 15.79 -13.30 4.92
CA ILE A 248 15.68 -14.75 5.12
C ILE A 248 16.96 -15.47 4.76
N TYR A 249 17.62 -15.12 3.65
CA TYR A 249 18.88 -15.75 3.25
C TYR A 249 19.96 -15.59 4.32
N THR A 250 20.08 -14.40 4.89
CA THR A 250 21.11 -14.09 5.89
C THR A 250 20.75 -14.48 7.32
N ARG A 251 19.51 -14.92 7.59
CA ARG A 251 19.07 -15.29 8.94
C ARG A 251 19.99 -16.34 9.58
N GLY A 252 20.43 -16.08 10.81
CA GLY A 252 21.25 -16.99 11.60
C GLY A 252 22.75 -16.97 11.24
N THR A 253 23.20 -16.04 10.41
CA THR A 253 24.63 -15.80 10.14
C THR A 253 25.03 -14.41 10.62
N ARG A 254 26.32 -14.10 10.64
CA ARG A 254 26.83 -12.74 10.94
C ARG A 254 26.35 -11.66 9.96
N PHE A 255 25.86 -12.08 8.80
CA PHE A 255 25.33 -11.22 7.75
C PHE A 255 23.84 -10.90 7.92
N ALA A 256 23.22 -11.37 9.01
CA ALA A 256 21.81 -11.13 9.30
C ALA A 256 21.47 -9.63 9.28
N MET A 257 20.24 -9.31 8.89
CA MET A 257 19.74 -7.93 8.91
C MET A 257 19.93 -7.32 10.31
N PRO A 258 20.47 -6.09 10.41
CA PRO A 258 20.55 -5.38 11.68
C PRO A 258 19.17 -5.23 12.33
N GLN A 259 19.08 -5.46 13.65
CA GLN A 259 17.81 -5.47 14.37
C GLN A 259 17.02 -4.16 14.23
N GLU A 260 17.70 -3.01 14.18
CA GLU A 260 17.05 -1.70 13.98
C GLU A 260 16.34 -1.61 12.62
N ARG A 261 16.96 -2.14 11.56
CA ARG A 261 16.38 -2.19 10.21
C ARG A 261 15.19 -3.16 10.16
N LEU A 262 15.29 -4.30 10.86
CA LEU A 262 14.19 -5.25 11.00
C LEU A 262 12.99 -4.64 11.75
N ASN A 263 13.25 -3.89 12.83
CA ASN A 263 12.21 -3.20 13.59
C ASN A 263 11.49 -2.16 12.73
N LEU A 264 12.23 -1.38 11.92
CA LEU A 264 11.65 -0.39 11.00
C LEU A 264 10.73 -1.06 9.98
N ILE A 265 11.20 -2.11 9.30
CA ILE A 265 10.39 -2.82 8.28
C ILE A 265 9.19 -3.50 8.91
N SER A 266 9.36 -4.18 10.05
CA SER A 266 8.24 -4.80 10.77
C SER A 266 7.17 -3.76 11.10
N LYS A 267 7.59 -2.61 11.66
CA LYS A 267 6.68 -1.51 11.99
C LYS A 267 5.98 -0.97 10.74
N PHE A 268 6.70 -0.65 9.67
CA PHE A 268 6.10 -0.18 8.42
C PHE A 268 5.09 -1.19 7.85
N MET A 269 5.44 -2.47 7.84
CA MET A 269 4.58 -3.52 7.29
C MET A 269 3.28 -3.67 8.09
N ARG A 270 3.38 -3.76 9.42
CA ARG A 270 2.23 -4.00 10.31
C ARG A 270 1.35 -2.76 10.49
N GLU A 271 1.94 -1.58 10.57
CA GLU A 271 1.25 -0.34 10.97
C GLU A 271 0.89 0.57 9.80
N THR A 272 1.44 0.33 8.59
CA THR A 272 1.17 1.15 7.40
C THR A 272 0.83 0.33 6.16
N TYR A 273 1.70 -0.60 5.74
CA TYR A 273 1.50 -1.35 4.50
C TYR A 273 0.26 -2.26 4.52
N TYR A 274 0.21 -3.25 5.41
CA TYR A 274 -0.91 -4.19 5.48
C TYR A 274 -2.24 -3.56 5.92
N PRO A 275 -2.25 -2.51 6.76
CA PRO A 275 -3.46 -1.73 7.03
C PRO A 275 -4.10 -1.07 5.80
N THR A 276 -3.31 -0.75 4.76
CA THR A 276 -3.85 -0.29 3.46
C THR A 276 -4.36 -1.43 2.57
N ILE A 277 -4.44 -2.66 3.09
CA ILE A 277 -5.00 -3.82 2.38
C ILE A 277 -6.22 -4.34 3.13
N ARG A 278 -7.39 -4.30 2.47
CA ARG A 278 -8.62 -4.90 2.99
C ARG A 278 -8.84 -6.26 2.33
N GLY A 279 -8.82 -7.32 3.13
CA GLY A 279 -8.78 -8.68 2.61
C GLY A 279 -7.45 -8.93 1.87
N LYS A 280 -7.50 -8.91 0.54
CA LYS A 280 -6.32 -8.97 -0.34
C LYS A 280 -6.17 -7.77 -1.26
N TYR A 281 -7.05 -6.78 -1.18
CA TYR A 281 -7.08 -5.65 -2.10
C TYR A 281 -6.56 -4.38 -1.44
N MET A 282 -5.54 -3.77 -2.04
CA MET A 282 -4.95 -2.52 -1.57
C MET A 282 -5.78 -1.31 -1.97
N LEU A 283 -5.83 -0.30 -1.10
CA LEU A 283 -6.43 1.01 -1.39
C LEU A 283 -5.76 1.65 -2.61
N PHE A 284 -6.54 2.21 -3.53
CA PHE A 284 -6.06 2.48 -4.88
C PHE A 284 -5.13 3.70 -4.99
N ASP A 285 -5.28 4.63 -4.06
CA ASP A 285 -4.63 5.93 -3.99
C ASP A 285 -3.21 5.86 -3.40
N VAL A 286 -2.79 4.73 -2.82
CA VAL A 286 -1.45 4.58 -2.23
C VAL A 286 -0.44 3.84 -3.12
N MET A 287 -0.83 3.49 -4.35
CA MET A 287 -0.03 2.72 -5.31
C MET A 287 0.61 3.57 -6.43
N GLY A 288 0.42 4.89 -6.35
CA GLY A 288 0.80 5.85 -7.39
C GLY A 288 0.34 5.44 -8.78
N ARG A 289 1.19 5.55 -9.80
CA ARG A 289 0.79 5.27 -11.20
C ARG A 289 0.42 3.82 -11.47
N SER A 290 0.81 2.89 -10.59
CA SER A 290 0.51 1.47 -10.77
C SER A 290 -0.99 1.17 -10.72
N VAL A 291 -1.82 2.10 -10.21
CA VAL A 291 -3.29 1.98 -10.21
C VAL A 291 -3.85 1.82 -11.63
N SER A 292 -3.19 2.34 -12.66
CA SER A 292 -3.62 2.21 -14.06
C SER A 292 -3.20 0.90 -14.72
N ARG A 293 -2.74 -0.11 -13.95
CA ARG A 293 -2.35 -1.42 -14.46
C ARG A 293 -3.40 -2.48 -14.06
N PRO A 294 -3.80 -3.38 -14.98
CA PRO A 294 -4.78 -4.42 -14.67
C PRO A 294 -4.36 -5.32 -13.48
N GLY A 295 -5.29 -5.57 -12.56
CA GLY A 295 -5.11 -6.51 -11.44
C GLY A 295 -4.22 -6.04 -10.28
N VAL A 296 -3.59 -4.87 -10.36
CA VAL A 296 -2.62 -4.40 -9.35
C VAL A 296 -3.16 -4.25 -7.92
N PRO A 297 -4.44 -3.90 -7.67
CA PRO A 297 -4.98 -3.89 -6.32
C PRO A 297 -4.89 -5.25 -5.61
N ASP A 298 -4.91 -6.40 -6.32
CA ASP A 298 -4.74 -7.72 -5.70
C ASP A 298 -3.30 -7.90 -5.20
N LYS A 299 -3.16 -7.97 -3.88
CA LYS A 299 -1.90 -8.13 -3.14
C LYS A 299 -1.76 -9.52 -2.51
N SER A 300 -2.48 -10.53 -2.98
CA SER A 300 -2.36 -11.92 -2.48
C SER A 300 -0.91 -12.43 -2.52
N HIS A 301 -0.14 -12.06 -3.54
CA HIS A 301 1.28 -12.40 -3.68
C HIS A 301 2.15 -11.86 -2.52
N THR A 302 1.76 -10.76 -1.88
CA THR A 302 2.48 -10.15 -0.75
C THR A 302 2.38 -10.97 0.54
N ALA A 303 1.54 -12.02 0.55
CA ALA A 303 1.52 -13.01 1.63
C ALA A 303 2.89 -13.68 1.80
N LEU A 304 3.68 -13.79 0.73
CA LEU A 304 5.05 -14.29 0.81
C LEU A 304 5.93 -13.39 1.69
N PHE A 305 5.77 -12.06 1.61
CA PHE A 305 6.55 -11.12 2.41
C PHE A 305 6.19 -11.27 3.90
N ALA A 306 4.89 -11.38 4.20
CA ALA A 306 4.41 -11.65 5.56
C ALA A 306 4.90 -13.01 6.09
N GLN A 307 4.96 -14.06 5.27
CA GLN A 307 5.51 -15.36 5.67
C GLN A 307 6.99 -15.27 6.05
N ARG A 308 7.77 -14.48 5.30
CA ARG A 308 9.16 -14.23 5.64
C ARG A 308 9.26 -13.49 6.97
N MET A 309 8.44 -12.47 7.16
CA MET A 309 8.38 -11.71 8.42
C MET A 309 7.87 -12.50 9.62
N GLU A 310 6.95 -13.45 9.43
CA GLU A 310 6.53 -14.38 10.49
C GLU A 310 7.74 -15.12 11.10
N ILE A 311 8.73 -15.45 10.27
CA ILE A 311 9.94 -16.17 10.71
C ILE A 311 11.03 -15.20 11.21
N LEU A 312 11.14 -14.00 10.61
CA LEU A 312 12.15 -13.01 10.98
C LEU A 312 11.80 -12.26 12.27
N ASP A 313 10.52 -11.91 12.45
CA ASP A 313 10.01 -11.16 13.59
C ASP A 313 9.14 -12.08 14.47
N THR A 314 9.82 -12.83 15.33
CA THR A 314 9.16 -13.77 16.24
C THR A 314 8.25 -13.06 17.26
N VAL A 315 8.46 -11.76 17.53
CA VAL A 315 7.63 -10.97 18.44
C VAL A 315 6.25 -10.75 17.85
N HIS A 316 6.16 -10.47 16.55
CA HIS A 316 4.90 -10.20 15.86
C HIS A 316 4.45 -11.33 14.91
N ALA A 317 5.02 -12.53 15.04
CA ALA A 317 4.71 -13.66 14.16
C ALA A 317 3.21 -13.99 14.07
N GLN A 318 2.47 -13.84 15.17
CA GLN A 318 1.02 -14.05 15.19
C GLN A 318 0.26 -13.04 14.32
N GLU A 319 0.66 -11.77 14.35
CA GLU A 319 0.06 -10.72 13.54
C GLU A 319 0.31 -10.98 12.04
N PHE A 320 1.54 -11.41 11.68
CA PHE A 320 1.83 -11.84 10.31
C PHE A 320 1.03 -13.07 9.87
N ARG A 321 0.77 -14.06 10.75
CA ARG A 321 -0.13 -15.19 10.43
C ARG A 321 -1.55 -14.75 10.13
N GLU A 322 -2.06 -13.78 10.88
CA GLU A 322 -3.39 -13.21 10.67
C GLU A 322 -3.46 -12.47 9.32
N ILE A 323 -2.44 -11.69 9.00
CA ILE A 323 -2.26 -11.03 7.69
C ILE A 323 -2.26 -12.08 6.55
N ILE A 324 -1.42 -13.11 6.64
CA ILE A 324 -1.32 -14.19 5.63
C ILE A 324 -2.69 -14.85 5.42
N SER A 325 -3.43 -15.08 6.50
CA SER A 325 -4.74 -15.74 6.44
C SER A 325 -5.78 -14.90 5.68
N ARG A 326 -5.75 -13.57 5.82
CA ARG A 326 -6.61 -12.65 5.04
C ARG A 326 -6.19 -12.57 3.58
N LEU A 327 -4.90 -12.39 3.30
CA LEU A 327 -4.35 -12.26 1.94
C LEU A 327 -4.59 -13.52 1.08
N ARG A 328 -4.62 -14.70 1.71
CA ARG A 328 -4.92 -15.99 1.09
C ARG A 328 -6.39 -16.38 1.15
N GLU A 329 -7.26 -15.49 1.62
CA GLU A 329 -8.70 -15.71 1.74
C GLU A 329 -9.09 -16.94 2.58
N LYS A 330 -8.17 -17.41 3.46
CA LYS A 330 -8.46 -18.45 4.46
C LYS A 330 -9.34 -17.91 5.60
N LYS A 331 -9.35 -16.59 5.76
CA LYS A 331 -10.16 -15.84 6.72
C LYS A 331 -10.76 -14.61 6.02
N PRO A 332 -11.94 -14.14 6.48
CA PRO A 332 -12.60 -12.96 5.90
C PRO A 332 -11.77 -11.67 6.10
N ALA A 333 -12.11 -10.64 5.34
CA ALA A 333 -11.39 -9.36 5.31
C ALA A 333 -11.34 -8.62 6.66
N ASP A 334 -12.29 -8.89 7.56
CA ASP A 334 -12.41 -8.31 8.91
C ASP A 334 -11.67 -9.11 10.00
N TYR A 335 -11.12 -10.28 9.67
CA TYR A 335 -10.53 -11.17 10.66
C TYR A 335 -9.30 -10.56 11.35
N ALA A 336 -9.36 -10.45 12.67
CA ALA A 336 -8.27 -9.93 13.52
C ALA A 336 -7.79 -8.51 13.14
N ILE A 337 -8.68 -7.70 12.56
CA ILE A 337 -8.44 -6.28 12.34
C ILE A 337 -8.74 -5.52 13.64
N LYS A 338 -7.80 -4.67 14.07
CA LYS A 338 -7.94 -3.82 15.25
C LYS A 338 -8.32 -2.40 14.84
N PRO A 339 -9.22 -1.70 15.57
CA PRO A 339 -9.49 -0.28 15.37
C PRO A 339 -8.21 0.54 15.48
N GLN A 340 -7.96 1.41 14.50
CA GLN A 340 -6.86 2.37 14.51
C GLN A 340 -7.14 3.56 13.60
N HIS A 341 -6.49 4.69 13.88
CA HIS A 341 -6.48 5.85 13.02
C HIS A 341 -5.08 6.48 12.98
N THR A 342 -4.50 6.58 11.79
CA THR A 342 -3.17 7.17 11.60
C THR A 342 -3.29 8.37 10.69
N HIS A 343 -2.83 9.53 11.17
CA HIS A 343 -2.58 10.69 10.32
C HIS A 343 -1.08 10.77 10.02
N TYR A 344 -0.72 10.58 8.76
CA TYR A 344 0.63 10.68 8.24
C TYR A 344 0.92 12.13 7.89
N PHE A 345 1.36 12.90 8.89
CA PHE A 345 1.56 14.35 8.78
C PHE A 345 2.66 14.75 7.79
N ARG A 346 3.61 13.85 7.46
CA ARG A 346 4.55 14.07 6.34
C ARG A 346 3.90 13.64 5.02
N GLY A 347 3.17 12.52 5.05
CA GLY A 347 2.57 11.91 3.87
C GLY A 347 1.30 12.56 3.31
N ASP A 348 0.74 13.56 3.99
CA ASP A 348 -0.55 14.18 3.64
C ASP A 348 -1.64 13.12 3.41
N TYR A 349 -1.66 12.12 4.27
CA TYR A 349 -2.52 10.94 4.17
C TYR A 349 -3.11 10.56 5.52
N SER A 350 -4.33 10.05 5.54
CA SER A 350 -4.96 9.56 6.77
C SER A 350 -5.61 8.20 6.51
N LEU A 351 -5.33 7.24 7.38
CA LEU A 351 -5.89 5.89 7.31
C LEU A 351 -6.72 5.62 8.55
N HIS A 352 -7.99 5.26 8.36
CA HIS A 352 -8.92 4.90 9.42
C HIS A 352 -9.40 3.47 9.22
N VAL A 353 -9.01 2.59 10.15
CA VAL A 353 -9.30 1.16 10.07
C VAL A 353 -10.24 0.78 11.21
N ARG A 354 -11.25 0.01 10.87
CA ARG A 354 -12.16 -0.67 11.79
C ARG A 354 -12.28 -2.13 11.42
N PRO A 355 -12.72 -3.01 12.34
CA PRO A 355 -12.95 -4.41 12.00
C PRO A 355 -13.80 -4.56 10.75
N GLU A 356 -14.85 -3.75 10.60
CA GLU A 356 -15.85 -3.87 9.56
C GLU A 356 -15.49 -3.15 8.24
N TYR A 357 -14.59 -2.16 8.28
CA TYR A 357 -14.26 -1.34 7.11
C TYR A 357 -12.88 -0.66 7.20
N THR A 358 -12.39 -0.17 6.07
CA THR A 358 -11.28 0.77 5.99
C THR A 358 -11.73 2.00 5.21
N PHE A 359 -11.40 3.18 5.72
CA PHE A 359 -11.61 4.47 5.07
C PHE A 359 -10.30 5.25 5.09
N ASP A 360 -9.91 5.85 3.98
CA ASP A 360 -8.75 6.72 3.95
C ASP A 360 -9.02 8.07 3.29
N VAL A 361 -8.07 8.98 3.44
CA VAL A 361 -8.07 10.27 2.78
C VAL A 361 -6.66 10.58 2.28
N ARG A 362 -6.51 10.76 0.96
CA ARG A 362 -5.29 11.30 0.36
C ARG A 362 -5.44 12.77 0.01
N LEU A 363 -4.49 13.54 0.51
CA LEU A 363 -4.36 14.98 0.27
C LEU A 363 -3.11 15.26 -0.58
N VAL A 364 -2.89 16.54 -0.83
CA VAL A 364 -1.64 17.09 -1.32
C VAL A 364 -1.45 18.50 -0.75
N SER A 365 -0.22 18.93 -0.54
CA SER A 365 0.11 20.28 -0.11
C SER A 365 1.31 20.82 -0.86
N ASN A 366 1.76 22.03 -0.52
CA ASN A 366 3.04 22.55 -0.99
C ASN A 366 4.27 21.75 -0.50
N ARG A 367 4.08 20.71 0.35
CA ARG A 367 5.13 19.83 0.89
C ARG A 367 5.17 18.45 0.24
N THR A 368 4.11 18.07 -0.48
CA THR A 368 3.96 16.74 -1.09
C THR A 368 3.57 16.86 -2.57
N ALA A 369 3.70 15.77 -3.31
CA ALA A 369 3.34 15.73 -4.72
C ALA A 369 2.00 15.04 -4.96
N ARG A 370 1.27 15.56 -5.96
CA ARG A 370 0.08 14.94 -6.55
C ARG A 370 0.42 13.53 -7.05
N CYS A 371 -0.60 12.68 -7.17
CA CYS A 371 -0.45 11.36 -7.78
C CYS A 371 0.13 11.48 -9.20
N GLU A 372 1.23 10.79 -9.45
CA GLU A 372 1.99 10.95 -10.68
C GLU A 372 1.31 10.28 -11.89
N TYR A 373 1.62 10.84 -13.05
CA TYR A 373 1.65 10.12 -14.31
C TYR A 373 3.11 10.06 -14.80
N GLY A 374 3.41 9.09 -15.65
CA GLY A 374 4.78 8.93 -16.17
C GLY A 374 4.88 7.70 -17.07
N ASN A 375 5.79 7.72 -18.05
CA ASN A 375 5.95 6.63 -19.03
C ASN A 375 4.68 6.24 -19.79
N GLY A 376 3.75 7.18 -19.97
CA GLY A 376 2.44 6.91 -20.58
C GLY A 376 1.45 6.17 -19.66
N GLU A 377 1.76 6.02 -18.37
CA GLU A 377 0.87 5.43 -17.36
C GLU A 377 0.11 6.50 -16.56
N ASN A 378 -1.05 6.13 -16.04
CA ASN A 378 -1.90 6.89 -15.12
C ASN A 378 -2.37 8.27 -15.63
N LEU A 379 -2.82 8.31 -16.89
CA LEU A 379 -3.06 9.53 -17.67
C LEU A 379 -4.26 10.39 -17.23
N LYS A 380 -5.07 9.94 -16.28
CA LYS A 380 -6.30 10.64 -15.82
C LYS A 380 -6.34 10.89 -14.31
N THR A 381 -5.21 10.77 -13.63
CA THR A 381 -5.10 10.76 -12.16
C THR A 381 -5.17 12.12 -11.45
N TYR A 382 -5.35 13.22 -12.18
CA TYR A 382 -5.08 14.57 -11.67
C TYR A 382 -5.74 14.87 -10.32
N PHE A 383 -7.01 14.52 -10.15
CA PHE A 383 -7.79 14.81 -8.93
C PHE A 383 -7.56 13.80 -7.78
N MET A 384 -6.75 12.74 -7.97
CA MET A 384 -6.57 11.66 -7.00
C MET A 384 -5.97 12.11 -5.65
N SER A 385 -5.39 13.31 -5.58
CA SER A 385 -4.85 13.86 -4.34
C SER A 385 -5.66 15.04 -3.77
N ASP A 386 -6.83 15.36 -4.34
CA ASP A 386 -7.67 16.47 -3.88
C ASP A 386 -8.71 16.04 -2.83
N GLY A 387 -8.26 15.32 -1.81
CA GLY A 387 -9.15 14.74 -0.80
C GLY A 387 -9.87 13.49 -1.31
N CYS A 388 -9.14 12.62 -2.00
CA CYS A 388 -9.66 11.33 -2.45
C CYS A 388 -9.91 10.41 -1.25
N THR A 389 -10.97 9.61 -1.30
CA THR A 389 -11.34 8.68 -0.22
C THR A 389 -11.64 7.28 -0.73
N ASN A 390 -10.98 6.26 -0.20
CA ASN A 390 -11.41 4.87 -0.37
C ASN A 390 -12.45 4.53 0.70
N ILE A 391 -13.48 3.78 0.32
CA ILE A 391 -14.50 3.26 1.25
C ILE A 391 -14.64 1.76 0.99
N VAL A 392 -13.93 0.92 1.77
CA VAL A 392 -13.88 -0.53 1.53
C VAL A 392 -14.33 -1.34 2.74
N ARG A 393 -15.10 -2.39 2.48
CA ARG A 393 -15.52 -3.41 3.45
C ARG A 393 -15.09 -4.80 3.02
N ARG A 394 -15.41 -5.16 1.78
CA ARG A 394 -15.04 -6.42 1.13
C ARG A 394 -13.58 -6.38 0.67
N GLY A 395 -13.12 -5.20 0.23
CA GLY A 395 -11.81 -4.91 -0.32
C GLY A 395 -11.84 -4.69 -1.83
N ASN A 396 -12.75 -5.36 -2.55
CA ASN A 396 -12.83 -5.31 -4.02
C ASN A 396 -13.82 -4.29 -4.58
N GLU A 397 -14.27 -3.31 -3.79
CA GLU A 397 -15.22 -2.29 -4.23
C GLU A 397 -14.74 -1.48 -5.46
N TYR A 398 -13.42 -1.41 -5.68
CA TYR A 398 -12.78 -0.66 -6.78
C TYR A 398 -11.90 -1.55 -7.68
N GLU A 399 -11.92 -2.87 -7.52
CA GLU A 399 -11.06 -3.74 -8.31
C GLU A 399 -11.52 -3.80 -9.77
N GLY A 400 -10.65 -3.40 -10.71
CA GLY A 400 -10.95 -3.45 -12.15
C GLY A 400 -11.82 -2.30 -12.69
N ILE A 401 -12.23 -1.33 -11.85
CA ILE A 401 -13.11 -0.23 -12.26
C ILE A 401 -12.42 0.91 -13.04
N PHE A 402 -11.10 1.07 -12.85
CA PHE A 402 -10.33 2.23 -13.33
C PHE A 402 -10.46 2.57 -14.83
N PRO A 403 -10.49 1.61 -15.79
CA PRO A 403 -10.70 1.95 -17.20
C PRO A 403 -12.09 2.55 -17.47
N THR A 404 -13.08 2.23 -16.64
CA THR A 404 -14.48 2.67 -16.80
C THR A 404 -14.86 3.83 -15.86
N TRP A 405 -13.92 4.37 -15.09
CA TRP A 405 -14.18 5.47 -14.16
C TRP A 405 -14.46 6.78 -14.89
N ASN A 406 -15.38 7.57 -14.35
CA ASN A 406 -15.39 9.00 -14.58
C ASN A 406 -14.35 9.64 -13.64
N TRP A 407 -13.22 10.03 -14.19
CA TRP A 407 -12.08 10.57 -13.44
C TRP A 407 -12.29 12.00 -12.92
N SER A 408 -13.36 12.70 -13.33
CA SER A 408 -13.84 13.95 -12.70
C SER A 408 -14.71 13.68 -11.45
N ARG A 409 -14.91 12.41 -11.10
CA ARG A 409 -15.74 11.94 -9.99
C ARG A 409 -15.00 10.92 -9.12
N ILE A 410 -13.70 11.14 -8.89
CA ILE A 410 -12.94 10.32 -7.95
C ILE A 410 -13.62 10.44 -6.57
N PRO A 411 -13.89 9.32 -5.85
CA PRO A 411 -14.48 9.35 -4.52
C PRO A 411 -13.81 10.37 -3.58
N GLY A 412 -14.60 11.19 -2.91
CA GLY A 412 -14.15 12.19 -1.94
C GLY A 412 -13.86 13.58 -2.51
N THR A 413 -13.51 13.69 -3.79
CA THR A 413 -13.00 14.95 -4.37
C THR A 413 -14.11 15.98 -4.60
N THR A 414 -13.72 17.26 -4.69
CA THR A 414 -14.58 18.36 -5.13
C THR A 414 -13.99 18.93 -6.42
N ALA A 415 -14.61 18.63 -7.57
CA ALA A 415 -14.02 18.87 -8.88
C ALA A 415 -15.05 19.34 -9.93
N PRO A 416 -14.64 20.21 -10.88
CA PRO A 416 -15.44 20.52 -12.05
C PRO A 416 -15.61 19.26 -12.91
N GLN A 417 -16.78 19.12 -13.52
CA GLN A 417 -17.13 17.95 -14.33
C GLN A 417 -16.56 18.06 -15.75
N LEU A 418 -15.22 18.08 -15.84
CA LEU A 418 -14.45 18.22 -17.08
C LEU A 418 -14.66 17.02 -18.00
N LYS A 419 -14.70 17.29 -19.31
CA LYS A 419 -14.75 16.26 -20.36
C LYS A 419 -13.41 15.56 -20.53
N GLU A 420 -12.31 16.33 -20.47
CA GLU A 420 -10.94 15.83 -20.55
C GLU A 420 -10.22 16.15 -19.24
N ILE A 421 -9.56 15.15 -18.67
CA ILE A 421 -8.79 15.35 -17.44
C ILE A 421 -7.42 15.93 -17.82
N PRO A 422 -7.03 17.07 -17.26
CA PRO A 422 -5.72 17.63 -17.56
C PRO A 422 -4.61 16.76 -16.95
N LEU A 423 -3.50 16.62 -17.66
CA LEU A 423 -2.26 16.17 -17.04
C LEU A 423 -1.72 17.27 -16.12
N ALA A 424 -1.08 16.83 -15.02
CA ALA A 424 -0.35 17.71 -14.11
C ALA A 424 0.79 18.44 -14.85
N ALA A 425 1.32 19.52 -14.25
CA ALA A 425 2.27 20.41 -14.93
C ALA A 425 3.57 19.71 -15.35
N SER A 426 3.99 18.70 -14.58
CA SER A 426 5.12 17.83 -14.89
C SER A 426 4.69 16.38 -14.74
N ASP A 427 5.32 15.50 -15.54
CA ASP A 427 5.36 14.08 -15.22
C ASP A 427 6.13 13.89 -13.89
N TRP A 428 5.82 12.81 -13.17
CA TRP A 428 6.43 12.44 -11.88
C TRP A 428 6.09 13.33 -10.67
N GLN A 429 6.38 14.63 -10.74
CA GLN A 429 6.31 15.51 -9.57
C GLN A 429 5.60 16.83 -9.87
N THR A 430 4.40 16.98 -9.33
CA THR A 430 3.71 18.28 -9.26
C THR A 430 3.25 18.51 -7.82
N PRO A 431 3.77 19.52 -7.10
CA PRO A 431 3.30 19.85 -5.76
C PRO A 431 1.82 20.25 -5.73
N GLY A 432 1.20 20.12 -4.56
CA GLY A 432 -0.12 20.69 -4.29
C GLY A 432 -0.07 22.20 -4.05
N THR A 433 -1.23 22.83 -4.00
CA THR A 433 -1.36 24.28 -3.75
C THR A 433 -1.68 24.61 -2.29
N SER A 434 -2.06 23.62 -1.48
CA SER A 434 -2.50 23.85 -0.11
C SER A 434 -1.35 24.17 0.84
N ASP A 435 -1.56 25.19 1.67
CA ASP A 435 -0.73 25.55 2.82
C ASP A 435 -1.32 25.06 4.15
N PHE A 436 -2.50 24.43 4.13
CA PHE A 436 -3.22 23.96 5.30
C PHE A 436 -3.89 22.62 4.98
N ALA A 437 -3.09 21.56 5.13
CA ALA A 437 -3.46 20.18 4.87
C ALA A 437 -2.83 19.30 5.95
N GLY A 438 -3.63 18.49 6.63
CA GLY A 438 -3.14 17.70 7.76
C GLY A 438 -4.26 17.19 8.64
N GLY A 439 -3.97 16.86 9.89
CA GLY A 439 -4.95 16.30 10.80
C GLY A 439 -4.45 16.11 12.23
N VAL A 440 -5.40 15.92 13.14
CA VAL A 440 -5.14 15.57 14.55
C VAL A 440 -5.59 14.14 14.79
N SER A 441 -4.80 13.36 15.52
CA SER A 441 -5.07 11.94 15.79
C SER A 441 -4.65 11.57 17.22
N ASP A 442 -5.44 10.73 17.88
CA ASP A 442 -5.06 10.04 19.12
C ASP A 442 -4.74 8.55 18.90
N SER A 443 -4.45 8.18 17.65
CA SER A 443 -4.25 6.81 17.16
C SER A 443 -5.52 5.96 17.05
N LEU A 444 -6.71 6.45 17.45
CA LEU A 444 -7.98 5.72 17.32
C LEU A 444 -9.06 6.52 16.58
N TYR A 445 -9.12 7.82 16.84
CA TYR A 445 -10.00 8.82 16.27
C TYR A 445 -9.18 10.01 15.78
N GLY A 446 -9.78 10.83 14.92
CA GLY A 446 -9.12 12.04 14.46
C GLY A 446 -9.98 12.87 13.54
N VAL A 447 -9.39 13.98 13.08
CA VAL A 447 -9.93 14.78 11.98
C VAL A 447 -8.82 15.09 10.99
N THR A 448 -9.15 14.97 9.71
CA THR A 448 -8.29 15.36 8.58
C THR A 448 -8.89 16.58 7.92
N THR A 449 -8.07 17.53 7.47
CA THR A 449 -8.50 18.77 6.83
C THR A 449 -7.63 19.13 5.63
N TYR A 450 -8.25 19.76 4.64
CA TYR A 450 -7.63 20.19 3.39
C TYR A 450 -8.29 21.48 2.90
N ARG A 451 -7.55 22.58 2.96
CA ARG A 451 -7.93 23.86 2.34
C ARG A 451 -7.10 24.08 1.09
N TYR A 452 -7.74 24.23 -0.05
CA TYR A 452 -7.04 24.48 -1.30
C TYR A 452 -7.82 25.41 -2.23
N MET A 453 -7.06 25.98 -3.16
CA MET A 453 -7.56 26.58 -4.38
C MET A 453 -6.68 26.06 -5.51
N ASP A 454 -7.27 25.35 -6.47
CA ASP A 454 -6.57 24.89 -7.67
C ASP A 454 -6.88 25.82 -8.84
N ASN A 455 -5.87 26.58 -9.26
CA ASN A 455 -5.93 27.53 -10.37
C ASN A 455 -5.26 27.00 -11.64
N TYR A 456 -5.01 25.70 -11.73
CA TYR A 456 -4.37 25.09 -12.88
C TYR A 456 -5.37 24.82 -14.01
N LYS A 457 -5.08 25.36 -15.21
CA LYS A 457 -5.93 25.21 -16.42
C LYS A 457 -7.39 25.57 -16.12
N ASP A 458 -8.33 24.75 -16.58
CA ASP A 458 -9.78 24.97 -16.46
C ASP A 458 -10.38 24.49 -15.14
N ILE A 459 -9.53 24.09 -14.17
CA ILE A 459 -10.02 23.55 -12.90
C ILE A 459 -10.62 24.65 -12.04
N GLN A 460 -9.86 25.73 -11.80
CA GLN A 460 -10.28 26.95 -11.10
C GLN A 460 -11.27 26.71 -9.95
N THR A 461 -10.97 25.76 -9.06
CA THR A 461 -11.90 25.27 -8.02
C THR A 461 -11.16 25.08 -6.70
N GLY A 462 -11.79 25.52 -5.61
CA GLY A 462 -11.24 25.38 -4.26
C GLY A 462 -12.33 25.09 -3.22
N ALA A 463 -11.91 24.54 -2.10
CA ALA A 463 -12.79 24.20 -0.99
C ALA A 463 -12.03 24.09 0.34
N HIS A 464 -12.76 24.20 1.44
CA HIS A 464 -12.34 23.79 2.78
C HIS A 464 -13.01 22.44 3.09
N LYS A 465 -12.23 21.36 3.11
CA LYS A 465 -12.71 20.00 3.29
C LYS A 465 -12.23 19.45 4.63
N ALA A 466 -13.09 18.74 5.35
CA ALA A 466 -12.70 18.02 6.55
C ALA A 466 -13.47 16.70 6.70
N TRP A 467 -12.77 15.71 7.27
CA TRP A 467 -13.28 14.36 7.54
C TRP A 467 -13.09 14.05 9.03
N PHE A 468 -14.18 13.74 9.70
CA PHE A 468 -14.25 13.52 11.14
C PHE A 468 -14.51 12.04 11.38
N PHE A 469 -13.55 11.35 12.00
CA PHE A 469 -13.55 9.89 12.10
C PHE A 469 -13.99 9.43 13.49
N PHE A 470 -15.05 8.61 13.54
CA PHE A 470 -15.57 7.98 14.76
C PHE A 470 -15.49 6.45 14.65
N ASP A 471 -16.45 5.71 15.17
CA ASP A 471 -16.44 4.24 15.09
C ASP A 471 -17.26 3.74 13.91
N GLU A 472 -18.56 4.04 13.88
CA GLU A 472 -19.47 3.55 12.85
C GLU A 472 -19.53 4.46 11.62
N GLU A 473 -19.07 5.70 11.77
CA GLU A 473 -19.31 6.76 10.82
C GLU A 473 -18.12 7.68 10.57
N ILE A 474 -18.10 8.22 9.36
CA ILE A 474 -17.20 9.30 8.95
C ILE A 474 -18.09 10.47 8.54
N VAL A 475 -17.94 11.61 9.19
CA VAL A 475 -18.64 12.85 8.81
C VAL A 475 -17.74 13.63 7.87
N CYS A 476 -18.25 13.95 6.69
CA CYS A 476 -17.50 14.65 5.65
C CYS A 476 -18.14 16.02 5.44
N LEU A 477 -17.38 17.08 5.75
CA LEU A 477 -17.82 18.46 5.63
C LEU A 477 -17.03 19.18 4.54
N GLY A 478 -17.73 20.03 3.80
CA GLY A 478 -17.16 20.94 2.83
C GLY A 478 -17.76 22.33 3.01
N ALA A 479 -16.92 23.35 2.95
CA ALA A 479 -17.32 24.75 3.02
C ALA A 479 -16.47 25.59 2.07
N ASN A 480 -16.93 26.84 1.86
CA ASN A 480 -16.27 27.81 1.00
C ASN A 480 -15.97 27.31 -0.42
N ILE A 481 -16.81 26.40 -0.94
CA ILE A 481 -16.63 25.81 -2.26
C ILE A 481 -16.84 26.91 -3.28
N SER A 482 -15.78 27.23 -4.02
CA SER A 482 -15.77 28.33 -4.97
C SER A 482 -15.11 27.89 -6.26
N SER A 483 -15.70 28.28 -7.40
CA SER A 483 -15.14 27.94 -8.70
C SER A 483 -15.48 28.98 -9.77
N THR A 484 -14.57 29.16 -10.72
CA THR A 484 -14.81 29.91 -11.96
C THR A 484 -14.78 29.03 -13.21
N ALA A 485 -14.69 27.71 -13.05
CA ALA A 485 -14.79 26.77 -14.17
C ALA A 485 -16.13 26.90 -14.90
N SER A 486 -16.15 26.56 -16.19
CA SER A 486 -17.36 26.57 -17.03
C SER A 486 -18.30 25.41 -16.72
N GLU A 487 -17.78 24.33 -16.18
CA GLU A 487 -18.50 23.10 -15.88
C GLU A 487 -19.14 23.17 -14.48
N LYS A 488 -20.14 22.31 -14.25
CA LYS A 488 -20.68 22.14 -12.90
C LYS A 488 -19.60 21.59 -11.98
N VAL A 489 -19.64 21.99 -10.71
CA VAL A 489 -18.75 21.46 -9.67
C VAL A 489 -19.49 20.44 -8.84
N TYR A 490 -18.98 19.22 -8.78
CA TYR A 490 -19.52 18.17 -7.92
C TYR A 490 -18.58 17.87 -6.76
N THR A 491 -19.14 17.45 -5.63
CA THR A 491 -18.40 16.65 -4.65
C THR A 491 -18.84 15.21 -4.78
N THR A 492 -17.92 14.31 -5.12
CA THR A 492 -18.25 12.89 -5.21
C THR A 492 -18.20 12.25 -3.84
N VAL A 493 -19.30 11.63 -3.43
CA VAL A 493 -19.37 10.87 -2.18
C VAL A 493 -18.78 9.48 -2.40
N ASN A 494 -19.14 8.81 -3.51
CA ASN A 494 -18.53 7.54 -3.92
C ASN A 494 -18.74 7.28 -5.43
N GLN A 495 -17.87 6.46 -6.01
CA GLN A 495 -17.95 5.89 -7.35
C GLN A 495 -17.27 4.51 -7.32
N CYS A 496 -18.04 3.46 -7.13
CA CYS A 496 -17.55 2.09 -6.92
C CYS A 496 -18.29 1.10 -7.82
N LEU A 497 -17.85 -0.16 -7.85
CA LEU A 497 -18.58 -1.21 -8.55
C LEU A 497 -19.99 -1.33 -7.96
N ALA A 498 -20.97 -1.46 -8.84
CA ALA A 498 -22.34 -1.68 -8.45
C ALA A 498 -22.54 -3.08 -7.86
N SER A 499 -23.43 -3.22 -6.87
CA SER A 499 -23.89 -4.53 -6.42
C SER A 499 -24.98 -5.03 -7.37
N SER A 500 -25.12 -6.35 -7.48
CA SER A 500 -26.25 -6.96 -8.21
C SER A 500 -27.63 -6.59 -7.64
N LYS A 501 -27.68 -6.20 -6.36
CA LYS A 501 -28.88 -5.64 -5.73
C LYS A 501 -28.99 -4.15 -6.04
N PRO A 502 -30.19 -3.64 -6.33
CA PRO A 502 -30.38 -2.20 -6.54
C PRO A 502 -30.13 -1.43 -5.24
N ALA A 503 -29.53 -0.26 -5.38
CA ALA A 503 -29.42 0.74 -4.33
C ALA A 503 -30.82 1.17 -3.87
N SER A 504 -30.90 1.66 -2.64
CA SER A 504 -32.14 2.16 -2.04
C SER A 504 -31.96 3.62 -1.62
N ILE A 505 -33.04 4.39 -1.67
CA ILE A 505 -33.04 5.80 -1.33
C ILE A 505 -34.19 6.12 -0.39
N SER A 506 -33.95 7.01 0.57
CA SER A 506 -35.00 7.64 1.36
C SER A 506 -35.27 9.04 0.81
N LEU A 507 -36.52 9.26 0.39
CA LEU A 507 -37.06 10.56 -0.01
C LEU A 507 -38.30 10.85 0.82
N SER A 508 -38.36 12.02 1.46
CA SER A 508 -39.53 12.47 2.24
C SER A 508 -39.98 11.41 3.27
N GLY A 509 -39.02 10.76 3.93
CA GLY A 509 -39.23 9.70 4.92
C GLY A 509 -39.67 8.34 4.37
N LYS A 510 -39.78 8.18 3.05
CA LYS A 510 -40.16 6.91 2.39
C LYS A 510 -38.93 6.23 1.80
N LEU A 511 -38.75 4.96 2.17
CA LEU A 511 -37.76 4.09 1.57
C LEU A 511 -38.30 3.54 0.23
N GLN A 512 -37.49 3.64 -0.81
CA GLN A 512 -37.80 3.11 -2.13
C GLN A 512 -36.53 2.61 -2.83
N PRO A 513 -36.63 1.62 -3.75
CA PRO A 513 -35.51 1.26 -4.61
C PRO A 513 -35.13 2.45 -5.52
N MET A 514 -33.85 2.59 -5.84
CA MET A 514 -33.40 3.54 -6.85
C MET A 514 -33.73 3.03 -8.25
N GLU A 515 -34.05 3.97 -9.14
CA GLU A 515 -34.19 3.67 -10.56
C GLU A 515 -32.83 3.32 -11.17
N GLN A 516 -32.85 2.54 -12.25
CA GLN A 516 -31.66 2.31 -13.08
C GLN A 516 -31.25 3.58 -13.82
N GLY A 517 -29.95 3.74 -14.03
CA GLY A 517 -29.34 4.94 -14.59
C GLY A 517 -29.12 6.06 -13.56
N GLU A 518 -28.26 7.01 -13.92
CA GLU A 518 -28.03 8.21 -13.12
C GLU A 518 -29.25 9.15 -13.12
N LYS A 519 -29.63 9.64 -11.94
CA LYS A 519 -30.76 10.56 -11.73
C LYS A 519 -30.38 11.70 -10.79
N HIS A 520 -31.15 12.79 -10.88
CA HIS A 520 -31.09 13.90 -9.94
C HIS A 520 -32.17 13.75 -8.86
N TYR A 521 -31.76 13.77 -7.60
CA TYR A 521 -32.62 13.72 -6.42
C TYR A 521 -32.49 15.02 -5.63
N LYS A 522 -33.62 15.60 -5.24
CA LYS A 522 -33.66 16.77 -4.37
C LYS A 522 -33.90 16.35 -2.94
N ASN A 523 -33.03 16.78 -2.03
CA ASN A 523 -33.11 16.59 -0.59
C ASN A 523 -33.35 15.14 -0.14
N PRO A 524 -32.62 14.13 -0.66
CA PRO A 524 -32.69 12.79 -0.08
C PRO A 524 -32.18 12.80 1.36
N GLU A 525 -32.79 12.02 2.25
CA GLU A 525 -32.26 11.89 3.61
C GLU A 525 -31.02 11.00 3.64
N TRP A 526 -31.05 9.90 2.88
CA TRP A 526 -29.94 8.98 2.72
C TRP A 526 -30.10 8.06 1.52
N ILE A 527 -28.98 7.52 1.05
CA ILE A 527 -28.89 6.45 0.05
C ILE A 527 -28.20 5.25 0.71
N TRP A 528 -28.56 4.04 0.31
CA TRP A 528 -27.93 2.79 0.71
C TRP A 528 -27.51 1.98 -0.50
N HIS A 529 -26.27 1.50 -0.52
CA HIS A 529 -25.73 0.63 -1.57
C HIS A 529 -24.66 -0.30 -0.98
N ASP A 530 -24.71 -1.58 -1.35
CA ASP A 530 -23.74 -2.64 -0.97
C ASP A 530 -23.35 -2.68 0.53
N GLY A 531 -24.31 -2.38 1.39
CA GLY A 531 -24.10 -2.36 2.83
C GLY A 531 -23.34 -1.13 3.35
N ILE A 532 -23.38 -0.02 2.60
CA ILE A 532 -22.88 1.30 2.99
C ILE A 532 -24.06 2.28 2.93
N GLY A 533 -24.26 3.05 3.99
CA GLY A 533 -25.20 4.16 4.03
C GLY A 533 -24.50 5.50 3.77
N TYR A 534 -25.15 6.37 3.01
CA TYR A 534 -24.71 7.74 2.72
C TYR A 534 -25.81 8.70 3.15
N LEU A 535 -25.64 9.40 4.27
CA LEU A 535 -26.64 10.33 4.82
C LEU A 535 -26.34 11.75 4.37
N PHE A 536 -27.39 12.54 4.16
CA PHE A 536 -27.31 13.95 3.78
C PHE A 536 -28.05 14.82 4.82
N PRO A 537 -27.42 15.16 5.97
CA PRO A 537 -28.09 15.86 7.06
C PRO A 537 -28.66 17.25 6.70
N LYS A 538 -28.19 17.84 5.59
CA LYS A 538 -28.66 19.13 5.06
C LYS A 538 -29.45 18.99 3.74
N GLY A 539 -29.74 17.76 3.31
CA GLY A 539 -30.32 17.51 1.98
C GLY A 539 -29.37 17.96 0.87
N GLY A 540 -29.90 18.65 -0.14
CA GLY A 540 -29.15 19.16 -1.28
C GLY A 540 -29.54 18.52 -2.61
N ASN A 541 -28.81 18.86 -3.67
CA ASN A 541 -28.99 18.27 -4.99
C ASN A 541 -28.03 17.10 -5.15
N ILE A 542 -28.57 15.88 -5.20
CA ILE A 542 -27.79 14.65 -5.29
C ILE A 542 -27.93 14.06 -6.68
N VAL A 543 -26.81 13.73 -7.30
CA VAL A 543 -26.74 12.97 -8.56
C VAL A 543 -26.31 11.57 -8.21
N ALA A 544 -27.16 10.57 -8.42
CA ALA A 544 -26.85 9.20 -8.06
C ALA A 544 -27.52 8.16 -8.96
N GLY A 545 -26.92 6.98 -9.07
CA GLY A 545 -27.49 5.87 -9.83
C GLY A 545 -26.51 4.71 -10.02
N GLN A 546 -27.04 3.61 -10.55
CA GLN A 546 -26.27 2.48 -11.08
C GLN A 546 -26.39 2.48 -12.59
N GLN A 547 -25.27 2.44 -13.28
CA GLN A 547 -25.25 2.43 -14.74
C GLN A 547 -23.99 1.76 -15.28
N ILE A 548 -24.11 1.20 -16.48
CA ILE A 548 -22.96 0.68 -17.22
C ILE A 548 -22.10 1.86 -17.66
N GLN A 549 -20.82 1.82 -17.29
CA GLN A 549 -19.78 2.73 -17.79
C GLN A 549 -18.77 1.93 -18.61
N SER A 550 -18.24 2.54 -19.66
CA SER A 550 -17.27 1.91 -20.56
C SER A 550 -15.98 2.73 -20.70
N GLY A 551 -14.93 2.06 -21.15
CA GLY A 551 -13.62 2.64 -21.45
C GLY A 551 -12.59 1.54 -21.68
N SER A 552 -11.33 1.90 -21.94
CA SER A 552 -10.25 0.92 -22.14
C SER A 552 -9.09 1.14 -21.17
N TRP A 553 -8.29 0.09 -20.94
CA TRP A 553 -7.05 0.24 -20.16
C TRP A 553 -6.04 1.15 -20.88
N TYR A 554 -6.04 1.14 -22.21
CA TYR A 554 -5.19 2.01 -23.01
C TYR A 554 -5.48 3.50 -22.76
N ASP A 555 -6.74 3.89 -22.53
CA ASP A 555 -7.14 5.29 -22.29
C ASP A 555 -6.53 5.90 -21.02
N ILE A 556 -6.08 5.07 -20.09
CA ILE A 556 -5.44 5.48 -18.84
C ILE A 556 -3.98 5.06 -18.77
N ASN A 557 -3.53 4.16 -19.64
CA ASN A 557 -2.19 3.59 -19.63
C ASN A 557 -1.75 3.08 -21.01
N HIS A 558 -0.94 3.87 -21.71
CA HIS A 558 -0.40 3.51 -23.02
C HIS A 558 0.62 2.34 -22.99
N SER A 559 1.17 2.01 -21.81
CA SER A 559 2.07 0.84 -21.67
C SER A 559 1.30 -0.49 -21.74
N ILE A 560 -0.01 -0.45 -21.54
CA ILE A 560 -0.91 -1.61 -21.63
C ILE A 560 -1.56 -1.57 -23.01
N ASN A 561 -1.08 -2.41 -23.95
CA ASN A 561 -1.65 -2.51 -25.30
C ASN A 561 -2.99 -3.30 -25.31
N ARG A 562 -3.93 -2.92 -24.44
CA ARG A 562 -5.29 -3.44 -24.31
C ARG A 562 -6.28 -2.34 -24.64
N LYS A 563 -6.71 -2.31 -25.90
CA LYS A 563 -7.57 -1.27 -26.50
C LYS A 563 -9.03 -1.71 -26.59
N GLU A 564 -9.32 -2.95 -26.22
CA GLU A 564 -10.68 -3.45 -26.14
C GLU A 564 -11.49 -2.63 -25.15
N GLU A 565 -12.78 -2.42 -25.47
CA GLU A 565 -13.70 -1.77 -24.55
C GLU A 565 -14.00 -2.73 -23.39
N VAL A 566 -13.89 -2.21 -22.18
CA VAL A 566 -14.32 -2.83 -20.93
C VAL A 566 -15.58 -2.12 -20.47
N GLN A 567 -16.52 -2.87 -19.90
CA GLN A 567 -17.76 -2.34 -19.32
C GLN A 567 -17.90 -2.83 -17.88
N ASN A 568 -18.29 -1.93 -16.98
CA ASN A 568 -18.62 -2.25 -15.60
C ASN A 568 -19.94 -1.58 -15.23
N ASP A 569 -20.75 -2.25 -14.41
CA ASP A 569 -21.87 -1.60 -13.71
C ASP A 569 -21.29 -0.81 -12.53
N VAL A 570 -21.54 0.50 -12.51
CA VAL A 570 -20.93 1.45 -11.58
C VAL A 570 -22.01 2.16 -10.79
N PHE A 571 -21.87 2.17 -9.47
CA PHE A 571 -22.67 3.00 -8.57
C PHE A 571 -21.96 4.33 -8.33
N THR A 572 -22.64 5.44 -8.63
CA THR A 572 -22.15 6.79 -8.39
C THR A 572 -23.09 7.56 -7.47
N VAL A 573 -22.53 8.37 -6.58
CA VAL A 573 -23.26 9.36 -5.78
C VAL A 573 -22.44 10.63 -5.62
N CYS A 574 -23.01 11.77 -6.03
CA CYS A 574 -22.38 13.08 -6.04
C CYS A 574 -23.34 14.15 -5.47
N ILE A 575 -22.76 15.22 -4.93
CA ILE A 575 -23.46 16.45 -4.53
C ILE A 575 -23.20 17.50 -5.61
N ASP A 576 -24.27 18.01 -6.25
CA ASP A 576 -24.22 19.03 -7.30
C ASP A 576 -24.24 20.44 -6.70
N HIS A 577 -23.12 21.17 -6.84
CA HIS A 577 -22.97 22.57 -6.40
C HIS A 577 -23.37 23.60 -7.47
N GLY A 578 -23.78 23.14 -8.64
CA GLY A 578 -24.13 23.97 -9.78
C GLY A 578 -22.91 24.53 -10.52
N LEU A 579 -23.18 25.53 -11.36
CA LEU A 579 -22.17 26.28 -12.09
C LEU A 579 -21.58 27.37 -11.20
N GLN A 580 -20.25 27.51 -11.24
CA GLN A 580 -19.50 28.60 -10.59
C GLN A 580 -19.98 28.92 -9.17
N PRO A 581 -20.04 27.93 -8.25
CA PRO A 581 -20.47 28.16 -6.88
C PRO A 581 -19.65 29.27 -6.23
N LYS A 582 -20.31 30.04 -5.35
CA LYS A 582 -19.69 31.07 -4.51
C LYS A 582 -20.01 30.74 -3.07
N SER A 583 -18.99 30.32 -2.32
CA SER A 583 -19.14 29.89 -0.92
C SER A 583 -20.16 28.75 -0.73
N GLY A 584 -20.15 27.78 -1.66
CA GLY A 584 -20.93 26.54 -1.53
C GLY A 584 -20.49 25.69 -0.33
N SER A 585 -21.32 24.73 0.06
CA SER A 585 -21.02 23.80 1.16
C SER A 585 -21.68 22.44 0.94
N TYR A 586 -21.14 21.41 1.59
CA TYR A 586 -21.79 20.11 1.72
C TYR A 586 -21.64 19.56 3.13
N ALA A 587 -22.54 18.64 3.48
CA ALA A 587 -22.39 17.75 4.62
C ALA A 587 -22.96 16.38 4.25
N TYR A 588 -22.13 15.34 4.35
CA TYR A 588 -22.59 13.96 4.25
C TYR A 588 -21.94 13.09 5.33
N ILE A 589 -22.58 11.97 5.67
CA ILE A 589 -22.06 10.99 6.63
C ILE A 589 -22.01 9.65 5.93
N VAL A 590 -20.83 9.02 5.92
CA VAL A 590 -20.64 7.66 5.44
C VAL A 590 -20.82 6.71 6.61
N LEU A 591 -21.67 5.70 6.44
CA LEU A 591 -21.93 4.63 7.39
C LEU A 591 -21.56 3.29 6.75
N PRO A 592 -20.30 2.87 6.87
CA PRO A 592 -19.95 1.51 6.50
C PRO A 592 -20.69 0.50 7.37
N ASP A 593 -20.86 -0.70 6.83
CA ASP A 593 -21.36 -1.88 7.52
C ASP A 593 -22.83 -1.84 7.95
N LYS A 594 -23.64 -1.07 7.23
CA LYS A 594 -25.10 -1.12 7.37
C LYS A 594 -25.63 -2.17 6.42
N LYS A 595 -25.72 -3.43 6.84
CA LYS A 595 -26.11 -4.56 5.95
C LYS A 595 -27.47 -4.40 5.26
N THR A 596 -28.36 -3.56 5.77
CA THR A 596 -29.67 -3.28 5.17
C THR A 596 -30.01 -1.78 5.22
N PRO A 597 -30.91 -1.30 4.34
CA PRO A 597 -31.43 0.08 4.41
C PRO A 597 -32.07 0.43 5.76
N GLU A 598 -32.71 -0.53 6.43
CA GLU A 598 -33.32 -0.33 7.75
C GLU A 598 -32.29 -0.02 8.83
N ALA A 599 -31.07 -0.57 8.71
CA ALA A 599 -29.97 -0.25 9.62
C ALA A 599 -29.54 1.22 9.46
N VAL A 600 -29.52 1.75 8.22
CA VAL A 600 -29.28 3.18 7.95
C VAL A 600 -30.39 4.03 8.56
N LYS A 601 -31.65 3.65 8.36
CA LYS A 601 -32.82 4.33 8.94
C LYS A 601 -32.82 4.34 10.46
N LYS A 602 -32.38 3.24 11.09
CA LYS A 602 -32.24 3.16 12.55
C LYS A 602 -31.15 4.09 13.04
N TYR A 603 -29.99 4.10 12.38
CA TYR A 603 -28.89 4.99 12.71
C TYR A 603 -29.30 6.46 12.58
N SER A 604 -29.95 6.85 11.47
CA SER A 604 -30.31 8.26 11.23
C SER A 604 -31.25 8.87 12.28
N ARG A 605 -31.88 8.05 13.14
CA ARG A 605 -32.74 8.48 14.25
C ARG A 605 -32.03 8.57 15.60
N ASN A 606 -30.81 8.06 15.74
CA ASN A 606 -30.10 7.99 17.03
C ASN A 606 -29.56 9.36 17.50
N ASN A 607 -29.47 10.33 16.58
CA ASN A 607 -28.92 11.67 16.79
C ASN A 607 -27.55 11.66 17.52
N LEU A 608 -26.69 10.66 17.34
CA LEU A 608 -25.40 10.56 18.06
C LEU A 608 -24.40 11.61 17.62
N VAL A 609 -24.41 11.98 16.34
CA VAL A 609 -23.54 12.98 15.73
C VAL A 609 -24.25 14.31 15.57
N GLU A 610 -23.58 15.39 15.96
CA GLU A 610 -24.03 16.77 15.77
C GLU A 610 -23.00 17.53 14.94
N ILE A 611 -23.42 18.06 13.78
CA ILE A 611 -22.64 19.04 13.01
C ILE A 611 -22.93 20.42 13.62
N LEU A 612 -21.93 20.97 14.29
CA LEU A 612 -22.06 22.17 15.10
C LEU A 612 -21.81 23.44 14.30
N GLN A 613 -20.85 23.39 13.37
CA GLN A 613 -20.48 24.49 12.50
C GLN A 613 -19.84 23.93 11.21
N ASN A 614 -20.15 24.55 10.06
CA ASN A 614 -19.58 24.21 8.77
C ASN A 614 -19.54 25.45 7.88
N ASP A 615 -18.49 26.25 8.02
CA ASP A 615 -18.28 27.47 7.24
C ASP A 615 -16.79 27.67 6.88
N ALA A 616 -16.46 28.82 6.30
CA ALA A 616 -15.11 29.12 5.84
C ALA A 616 -14.08 29.21 6.98
N ASP A 617 -14.52 29.42 8.22
CA ASP A 617 -13.62 29.64 9.35
C ASP A 617 -13.47 28.39 10.21
N ILE A 618 -14.58 27.69 10.44
CA ILE A 618 -14.65 26.57 11.38
C ILE A 618 -15.49 25.43 10.81
N GLN A 619 -14.98 24.22 10.96
CA GLN A 619 -15.76 22.98 10.81
C GLN A 619 -15.71 22.21 12.13
N ALA A 620 -16.86 21.92 12.73
CA ALA A 620 -16.96 21.35 14.06
C ALA A 620 -18.02 20.26 14.14
N VAL A 621 -17.64 19.11 14.68
CA VAL A 621 -18.51 17.96 14.88
C VAL A 621 -18.36 17.45 16.32
N ARG A 622 -19.47 17.01 16.91
CA ARG A 622 -19.50 16.33 18.19
C ARG A 622 -20.16 14.97 18.06
N HIS A 623 -19.54 13.96 18.63
CA HIS A 623 -20.17 12.68 18.91
C HIS A 623 -20.61 12.63 20.37
N LYS A 624 -21.92 12.54 20.62
CA LYS A 624 -22.50 12.54 21.98
C LYS A 624 -22.21 11.27 22.76
N GLY A 625 -22.32 10.11 22.11
CA GLY A 625 -22.06 8.80 22.76
C GLY A 625 -20.60 8.62 23.20
N LEU A 626 -19.65 8.93 22.31
CA LEU A 626 -18.21 8.88 22.61
C LEU A 626 -17.70 10.07 23.44
N HIS A 627 -18.53 11.12 23.63
CA HIS A 627 -18.14 12.37 24.27
C HIS A 627 -16.88 13.01 23.64
N ILE A 628 -16.81 12.99 22.31
CA ILE A 628 -15.70 13.55 21.52
C ILE A 628 -16.16 14.79 20.78
N TRP A 629 -15.34 15.83 20.81
CA TRP A 629 -15.45 17.01 19.96
C TRP A 629 -14.25 17.06 19.03
N GLN A 630 -14.48 17.24 17.75
CA GLN A 630 -13.43 17.43 16.75
C GLN A 630 -13.72 18.72 16.00
N ILE A 631 -12.72 19.59 15.89
CA ILE A 631 -12.88 20.96 15.40
C ILE A 631 -11.66 21.36 14.57
N VAL A 632 -11.91 21.94 13.42
CA VAL A 632 -10.90 22.57 12.56
C VAL A 632 -11.12 24.07 12.57
N PHE A 633 -10.07 24.83 12.86
CA PHE A 633 -10.00 26.28 12.71
C PHE A 633 -9.11 26.60 11.51
N TYR A 634 -9.67 27.20 10.45
CA TYR A 634 -8.92 27.63 9.27
C TYR A 634 -8.21 28.98 9.47
N ARG A 635 -8.56 29.70 10.54
CA ARG A 635 -7.95 30.96 10.99
C ARG A 635 -8.06 31.10 12.51
N ALA A 636 -7.33 32.05 13.07
CA ALA A 636 -7.54 32.50 14.44
C ALA A 636 -9.02 32.86 14.65
N GLY A 637 -9.61 32.44 15.77
CA GLY A 637 -11.06 32.57 15.92
C GLY A 637 -11.60 32.03 17.22
N ARG A 638 -12.93 32.02 17.32
CA ARG A 638 -13.66 31.51 18.48
C ARG A 638 -14.81 30.63 18.03
N PHE A 639 -14.83 29.39 18.49
CA PHE A 639 -15.98 28.50 18.46
C PHE A 639 -16.83 28.74 19.71
N GLN A 640 -18.15 28.85 19.55
CA GLN A 640 -19.08 29.10 20.66
C GLN A 640 -20.19 28.04 20.66
N HIS A 641 -20.34 27.35 21.78
CA HIS A 641 -21.43 26.41 22.02
C HIS A 641 -22.00 26.61 23.44
N LYS A 642 -23.21 26.12 23.70
CA LYS A 642 -23.86 26.23 25.03
C LYS A 642 -23.09 25.55 26.17
N GLU A 643 -22.24 24.57 25.86
CA GLU A 643 -21.46 23.79 26.84
C GLU A 643 -20.03 24.33 27.03
N MET A 644 -19.46 24.96 26.02
CA MET A 644 -18.11 25.55 26.09
C MET A 644 -17.88 26.56 24.96
N SER A 645 -16.91 27.44 25.15
CA SER A 645 -16.28 28.18 24.04
C SER A 645 -14.80 27.84 23.94
N ILE A 646 -14.29 27.90 22.71
CA ILE A 646 -12.88 27.62 22.41
C ILE A 646 -12.36 28.80 21.60
N LYS A 647 -11.29 29.44 22.05
CA LYS A 647 -10.59 30.49 21.31
C LYS A 647 -9.20 29.99 20.94
N VAL A 648 -8.81 30.22 19.70
CA VAL A 648 -7.46 29.95 19.19
C VAL A 648 -6.90 31.20 18.53
N ASP A 649 -5.59 31.40 18.60
CA ASP A 649 -4.89 32.53 17.98
C ASP A 649 -4.23 32.18 16.63
N LYS A 650 -4.30 30.91 16.22
CA LYS A 650 -3.77 30.39 14.96
C LYS A 650 -4.69 29.30 14.37
N PRO A 651 -4.63 29.06 13.04
CA PRO A 651 -5.24 27.87 12.43
C PRO A 651 -4.75 26.59 13.11
N CYS A 652 -5.65 25.62 13.36
CA CYS A 652 -5.30 24.34 13.98
C CYS A 652 -6.41 23.30 13.80
N ALA A 653 -6.07 22.03 14.03
CA ALA A 653 -7.02 20.95 14.24
C ALA A 653 -7.01 20.53 15.72
N LEU A 654 -8.19 20.41 16.31
CA LEU A 654 -8.37 20.08 17.73
C LEU A 654 -9.27 18.85 17.89
N MET A 655 -8.96 18.03 18.89
CA MET A 655 -9.87 16.99 19.38
C MET A 655 -9.91 16.99 20.90
N ILE A 656 -11.11 17.07 21.48
CA ILE A 656 -11.33 17.00 22.93
C ILE A 656 -12.08 15.71 23.24
N LYS A 657 -11.48 14.85 24.06
CA LYS A 657 -12.08 13.61 24.54
C LYS A 657 -12.41 13.72 26.02
N GLN A 658 -13.64 13.41 26.39
CA GLN A 658 -14.04 13.32 27.79
C GLN A 658 -14.34 11.86 28.14
N THR A 659 -13.42 11.23 28.89
CA THR A 659 -13.65 9.90 29.44
C THR A 659 -14.28 10.02 30.84
N GLN A 660 -15.27 9.20 31.14
CA GLN A 660 -15.93 9.19 32.45
C GLN A 660 -14.90 8.91 33.55
N GLY A 661 -14.93 9.69 34.64
CA GLY A 661 -13.99 9.53 35.77
C GLY A 661 -12.58 10.09 35.55
N HIS A 662 -12.28 10.62 34.35
CA HIS A 662 -10.97 11.19 34.02
C HIS A 662 -11.09 12.66 33.58
N ALA A 663 -9.98 13.39 33.71
CA ALA A 663 -9.85 14.73 33.14
C ALA A 663 -9.99 14.68 31.61
N PRO A 664 -10.65 15.66 30.96
CA PRO A 664 -10.69 15.71 29.50
C PRO A 664 -9.29 15.87 28.91
N VAL A 665 -9.05 15.23 27.76
CA VAL A 665 -7.78 15.30 27.04
C VAL A 665 -7.98 16.08 25.75
N LEU A 666 -7.19 17.14 25.58
CA LEU A 666 -7.12 17.95 24.38
C LEU A 666 -5.96 17.46 23.50
N HIS A 667 -6.24 17.23 22.23
CA HIS A 667 -5.24 16.95 21.20
C HIS A 667 -5.21 18.14 20.26
N ILE A 668 -4.00 18.58 19.88
CA ILE A 668 -3.75 19.74 19.02
C ILE A 668 -2.77 19.31 17.93
N ALA A 669 -3.07 19.66 16.68
CA ALA A 669 -2.12 19.60 15.57
C ALA A 669 -2.12 20.92 14.78
N ASP A 670 -1.01 21.18 14.10
CA ASP A 670 -0.84 22.28 13.14
C ASP A 670 -0.80 21.73 11.71
N PRO A 671 -1.95 21.64 11.00
CA PRO A 671 -1.98 21.21 9.59
C PRO A 671 -1.17 22.09 8.63
N GLY A 672 -0.85 23.34 9.03
CA GLY A 672 -0.02 24.21 8.21
C GLY A 672 1.48 23.96 8.37
N GLN A 673 1.88 23.20 9.39
CA GLN A 673 3.30 23.00 9.76
C GLN A 673 4.07 24.32 9.86
N THR A 674 3.43 25.35 10.43
CA THR A 674 3.90 26.74 10.45
C THR A 674 5.12 26.95 11.35
N GLY A 675 5.41 26.00 12.25
CA GLY A 675 6.46 26.13 13.25
C GLY A 675 6.17 27.18 14.33
N GLN A 676 4.90 27.56 14.50
CA GLN A 676 4.48 28.59 15.45
C GLN A 676 3.74 27.97 16.64
N ALA A 677 3.91 28.59 17.81
CA ALA A 677 3.14 28.19 18.99
C ALA A 677 1.66 28.56 18.82
N ILE A 678 0.77 27.72 19.33
CA ILE A 678 -0.69 27.86 19.24
C ILE A 678 -1.25 27.98 20.65
N ASN A 679 -1.94 29.08 20.94
CA ASN A 679 -2.62 29.29 22.21
C ASN A 679 -4.09 28.92 22.07
N VAL A 680 -4.55 28.00 22.92
CA VAL A 680 -5.92 27.51 22.98
C VAL A 680 -6.51 27.84 24.35
N ILE A 681 -7.60 28.59 24.36
CA ILE A 681 -8.39 28.87 25.57
C ILE A 681 -9.71 28.14 25.47
N ILE A 682 -9.92 27.17 26.36
CA ILE A 682 -11.18 26.42 26.46
C ILE A 682 -11.91 26.91 27.71
N GLN A 683 -13.11 27.44 27.53
CA GLN A 683 -13.96 27.93 28.60
C GLN A 683 -15.20 27.04 28.70
N PRO A 684 -15.20 26.00 29.55
CA PRO A 684 -16.40 25.22 29.81
C PRO A 684 -17.46 26.06 30.54
N ARG A 685 -18.73 25.72 30.36
CA ARG A 685 -19.83 26.40 31.05
C ARG A 685 -19.68 26.22 32.57
N LYS A 686 -19.70 27.33 33.32
CA LYS A 686 -19.63 27.36 34.80
C LYS A 686 -18.36 26.72 35.40
N LYS A 687 -17.26 26.61 34.64
CA LYS A 687 -15.95 26.16 35.15
C LYS A 687 -14.87 27.20 34.84
N LYS A 688 -13.68 27.05 35.43
CA LYS A 688 -12.52 27.87 35.05
C LYS A 688 -12.10 27.55 33.61
N ALA A 689 -11.56 28.55 32.91
CA ALA A 689 -10.95 28.34 31.61
C ALA A 689 -9.63 27.56 31.73
N TYR A 690 -9.40 26.66 30.79
CA TYR A 690 -8.10 26.05 30.54
C TYR A 690 -7.37 26.89 29.50
N THR A 691 -6.11 27.22 29.76
CA THR A 691 -5.23 27.91 28.80
C THR A 691 -4.07 26.98 28.48
N ILE A 692 -4.01 26.53 27.24
CA ILE A 692 -2.98 25.61 26.74
C ILE A 692 -2.17 26.34 25.68
N ARG A 693 -0.85 26.19 25.75
CA ARG A 693 0.07 26.64 24.71
C ARG A 693 0.75 25.42 24.12
N MET A 694 0.36 25.05 22.90
CA MET A 694 1.08 24.04 22.13
C MET A 694 2.32 24.69 21.52
N GLN A 695 3.48 24.12 21.82
CA GLN A 695 4.74 24.53 21.20
C GLN A 695 4.98 23.66 19.97
N PRO A 696 5.56 24.20 18.89
CA PRO A 696 5.99 23.36 17.77
C PRO A 696 6.98 22.29 18.26
N ALA A 697 7.03 21.15 17.58
CA ALA A 697 8.03 20.14 17.87
C ALA A 697 9.45 20.73 17.69
N GLU A 698 10.35 20.48 18.63
CA GLU A 698 11.74 20.98 18.56
C GLU A 698 12.45 20.49 17.30
N ASN A 699 12.17 19.26 16.89
CA ASN A 699 12.65 18.69 15.65
C ASN A 699 11.60 18.89 14.53
N PRO A 700 11.91 19.68 13.47
CA PRO A 700 10.98 19.96 12.38
C PRO A 700 10.48 18.72 11.62
N ILE A 701 11.16 17.57 11.75
CA ILE A 701 10.68 16.33 11.13
C ILE A 701 9.30 15.90 11.65
N TYR A 702 8.93 16.33 12.87
CA TYR A 702 7.64 16.07 13.51
C TYR A 702 6.66 17.26 13.41
N ALA A 703 6.93 18.25 12.55
CA ALA A 703 5.98 19.33 12.29
C ALA A 703 4.66 18.74 11.77
N GLY A 704 3.54 19.19 12.35
CA GLY A 704 2.21 18.65 12.06
C GLY A 704 1.80 17.42 12.89
N ALA A 705 2.71 16.82 13.66
CA ALA A 705 2.35 15.75 14.59
C ALA A 705 1.42 16.27 15.71
N THR A 706 0.56 15.38 16.21
CA THR A 706 -0.37 15.70 17.29
C THR A 706 0.34 15.78 18.64
N GLN A 707 -0.03 16.77 19.46
CA GLN A 707 0.33 16.86 20.88
C GLN A 707 -0.92 16.75 21.76
N SER A 708 -0.80 16.03 22.88
CA SER A 708 -1.90 15.82 23.83
C SER A 708 -1.66 16.55 25.16
N PHE A 709 -2.75 17.04 25.75
CA PHE A 709 -2.76 17.82 26.99
C PHE A 709 -3.91 17.36 27.87
N THR A 710 -3.61 16.99 29.11
CA THR A 710 -4.66 16.69 30.10
C THR A 710 -5.16 18.01 30.72
N LEU A 711 -6.45 18.27 30.64
CA LEU A 711 -7.06 19.51 31.15
C LEU A 711 -7.39 19.34 32.63
N GLN A 712 -6.56 19.92 33.50
CA GLN A 712 -6.70 19.88 34.96
C GLN A 712 -7.28 21.16 35.55
#